data_AF-A0A8C1CNK6-F1
#
_entry.id   AF-A0A8C1CNK6-F1
#
_cell.length_a   1.000
_cell.length_b   1.000
_cell.length_c   1.000
_cell.angle_alpha   90.00
_cell.angle_beta   90.00
_cell.angle_gamma   90.00
#
_symmetry.space_group_name_H-M   'P 1'
#
loop_
_entity.id
_entity.type
_entity.pdbx_description
1 polymer ?
#
loop_
_entity_poly.entity_id
_entity_poly.type
_entity_poly.pdbx_seq_one_letter_code
_entity_poly.pdbx_strand_id
1 'polypeptide(L)'
;MNTEKDFSPLTPNIVRALNDKLYEKRKVAALEIEKLVREFVAQNNSAQIRHVIQILATEFALSQHPHSRKGGLIGLAACSIALGKDSGLYLKELIDPVLTCFNDSDSRLRYYACEALYNIVKVARGAVLPHFNVLFDGLSKLAADPDPNVKSGSELLDRLLKDIVTESNKFDLVAFVPLLRERIYSNNQYARQFIISWIHVLESVPDINLLDYLPEFLDGLFQILGDSSKEIRRICEVVLGEFLKEIKKNPSSVKFAEMANILVIHSYDLIQLTSMTWMREFIQLAGRVVLPYSSGILTAVLPCLSYDDRKKSTKEAASACNHSLMKLVTPEDDVDDEESQTKSSPQSDGSPSKKESDLNGKSYCRISTRSLICCVLCSSDRPAVTLDLDGIVQVLDRHLHDSSTGMMTRIAVLKWLYHLYIKTPRKMFKHTDSLFPMLLKTLSDESDEVILKDLEVLAEIASSPAGQTDASGSCNNSDSKTELHIPGGVRDGQPVVVGCKVTDLSPSTPSMNSYFYKFMINLLKRFSLERKLLEMRGAFIIRQLCLLLHAENIFHSMADILLKEEDLKFASTMVQTLNTILLTSAELFQLRNQLKDLRTQESCALFCCLYRSWCHNPVATVSLCFLTQNYRHAYDLIQKFGDLEVTVDFLMEVDKLVQLIESPIFTYLRLQLLDVEHNPYLIKALYGLLMLLPQSQAFQLLSHRLSCVPNPELMRTVEDPKAPVKDKRLAQPHIDYSELLQHFDRVQSKHLEVRHQRAGRSEHPDRKL
;
A
#
# COMPACT_ATOMS: atom_id res chain seq x y z
N MET A 1 -52.56 19.81 56.64
CA MET A 1 -51.97 21.09 57.08
C MET A 1 -51.10 20.77 58.28
N ASN A 2 -49.78 20.68 58.11
CA ASN A 2 -48.87 20.60 59.26
C ASN A 2 -48.62 22.03 59.74
N THR A 3 -49.06 22.30 60.95
CA THR A 3 -48.85 23.54 61.70
C THR A 3 -47.41 23.58 62.22
N GLU A 4 -46.77 24.75 62.10
CA GLU A 4 -45.45 25.14 62.65
C GLU A 4 -44.20 24.71 61.88
N LYS A 5 -44.17 24.94 60.56
CA LYS A 5 -42.90 25.36 59.94
C LYS A 5 -42.86 26.88 59.93
N ASP A 6 -41.89 27.46 60.65
CA ASP A 6 -41.63 28.90 60.55
C ASP A 6 -41.03 29.17 59.17
N PHE A 7 -41.79 29.86 58.32
CA PHE A 7 -41.37 30.26 56.98
C PHE A 7 -40.82 31.69 56.97
N SER A 8 -40.61 32.32 58.13
CA SER A 8 -39.97 33.63 58.24
C SER A 8 -38.65 33.64 57.46
N PRO A 9 -38.38 34.67 56.63
CA PRO A 9 -39.06 35.96 56.54
C PRO A 9 -40.24 36.01 55.55
N LEU A 10 -40.67 34.88 54.98
CA LEU A 10 -41.84 34.84 54.08
C LEU A 10 -43.12 35.00 54.88
N THR A 11 -43.95 35.98 54.49
CA THR A 11 -45.25 36.19 55.14
C THR A 11 -46.20 35.02 54.86
N PRO A 12 -47.16 34.73 55.76
CA PRO A 12 -48.16 33.68 55.54
C PRO A 12 -48.96 33.85 54.24
N ASN A 13 -49.14 35.09 53.78
CA ASN A 13 -49.79 35.40 52.51
C ASN A 13 -48.96 34.94 51.31
N ILE A 14 -47.65 35.16 51.33
CA ILE A 14 -46.72 34.68 50.29
C ILE A 14 -46.75 33.14 50.26
N VAL A 15 -46.61 32.49 51.42
CA VAL A 15 -46.65 31.03 51.55
C VAL A 15 -47.95 30.44 50.98
N ARG A 16 -49.11 31.03 51.31
CA ARG A 16 -50.40 30.60 50.78
C ARG A 16 -50.49 30.77 49.26
N ALA A 17 -50.03 31.91 48.74
CA ALA A 17 -50.12 32.23 47.33
C ALA A 17 -49.16 31.38 46.46
N LEU A 18 -47.98 31.03 46.97
CA LEU A 18 -47.05 30.09 46.31
C LEU A 18 -47.65 28.68 46.18
N ASN A 19 -48.49 28.27 47.13
CA ASN A 19 -49.18 26.97 47.13
C ASN A 19 -50.47 26.97 46.28
N ASP A 20 -50.89 28.10 45.74
CA ASP A 20 -52.14 28.19 44.98
C ASP A 20 -52.04 27.43 43.65
N LYS A 21 -53.18 26.94 43.16
CA LYS A 21 -53.29 26.23 41.87
C LYS A 21 -53.08 27.18 40.69
N LEU A 22 -53.54 28.43 40.79
CA LEU A 22 -53.51 29.43 39.72
C LEU A 22 -52.12 30.05 39.56
N TYR A 23 -51.65 30.13 38.31
CA TYR A 23 -50.36 30.74 37.98
C TYR A 23 -50.30 32.22 38.38
N GLU A 24 -51.33 33.01 38.09
CA GLU A 24 -51.38 34.44 38.42
C GLU A 24 -51.18 34.73 39.90
N LYS A 25 -51.75 33.90 40.79
CA LYS A 25 -51.56 34.08 42.23
C LYS A 25 -50.14 33.76 42.69
N ARG A 26 -49.51 32.72 42.10
CA ARG A 26 -48.09 32.42 42.34
C ARG A 26 -47.19 33.54 41.84
N LYS A 27 -47.53 34.16 40.70
CA LYS A 27 -46.81 35.32 40.15
C LYS A 27 -46.89 36.54 41.06
N VAL A 28 -48.05 36.83 41.66
CA VAL A 28 -48.17 37.89 42.68
C VAL A 28 -47.25 37.61 43.87
N ALA A 29 -47.21 36.36 44.36
CA ALA A 29 -46.31 35.98 45.44
C ALA A 29 -44.83 36.16 45.06
N ALA A 30 -44.47 35.83 43.82
CA ALA A 30 -43.12 36.00 43.30
C ALA A 30 -42.70 37.48 43.25
N LEU A 31 -43.59 38.40 42.87
CA LEU A 31 -43.32 39.84 42.90
C LEU A 31 -43.12 40.39 44.32
N GLU A 32 -43.86 39.86 45.30
CA GLU A 32 -43.65 40.22 46.72
C GLU A 32 -42.32 39.69 47.25
N ILE A 33 -41.92 38.47 46.85
CA ILE A 33 -40.59 37.91 47.16
C ILE A 33 -39.49 38.77 46.53
N GLU A 34 -39.68 39.20 45.28
CA GLU A 34 -38.74 40.07 44.58
C GLU A 34 -38.52 41.38 45.34
N LYS A 35 -39.60 42.01 45.81
CA LYS A 35 -39.54 43.23 46.64
C LYS A 35 -38.82 42.98 47.96
N LEU A 36 -39.16 41.90 48.66
CA LEU A 36 -38.53 41.52 49.93
C LEU A 36 -37.02 41.30 49.78
N VAL A 37 -36.59 40.57 48.75
CA VAL A 37 -35.17 40.32 48.50
C VAL A 37 -34.44 41.61 48.13
N ARG A 38 -35.05 42.52 47.35
CA ARG A 38 -34.46 43.84 47.08
C ARG A 38 -34.24 44.67 48.35
N GLU A 39 -35.18 44.62 49.30
CA GLU A 39 -35.03 45.29 50.60
C GLU A 39 -33.85 44.71 51.39
N PHE A 40 -33.69 43.39 51.39
CA PHE A 40 -32.54 42.74 52.04
C PHE A 40 -31.21 43.02 51.34
N VAL A 41 -31.19 43.13 50.01
CA VAL A 41 -30.01 43.55 49.24
C VAL A 41 -29.64 44.99 49.62
N ALA A 42 -30.62 45.91 49.68
CA ALA A 42 -30.40 47.30 50.09
C ALA A 42 -29.86 47.42 51.53
N GLN A 43 -30.19 46.46 52.39
CA GLN A 43 -29.71 46.36 53.77
C GLN A 43 -28.40 45.55 53.92
N ASN A 44 -27.84 45.02 52.82
CA ASN A 44 -26.70 44.10 52.81
C ASN A 44 -26.89 42.85 53.70
N ASN A 45 -28.14 42.39 53.86
CA ASN A 45 -28.49 41.29 54.74
C ASN A 45 -28.38 39.93 54.01
N SER A 46 -27.15 39.49 53.75
CA SER A 46 -26.87 38.24 53.04
C SER A 46 -27.39 36.99 53.77
N ALA A 47 -27.51 37.01 55.10
CA ALA A 47 -28.04 35.90 55.88
C ALA A 47 -29.53 35.67 55.59
N GLN A 48 -30.33 36.74 55.58
CA GLN A 48 -31.77 36.65 55.27
C GLN A 48 -32.02 36.26 53.81
N ILE A 49 -31.18 36.74 52.87
CA ILE A 49 -31.25 36.34 51.47
C ILE A 49 -31.04 34.82 51.33
N ARG A 50 -29.96 34.27 51.93
CA ARG A 50 -29.71 32.83 51.92
C ARG A 50 -30.86 32.06 52.57
N HIS A 51 -31.42 32.57 53.65
CA HIS A 51 -32.54 31.93 54.33
C HIS A 51 -33.79 31.85 53.44
N VAL A 52 -34.14 32.93 52.75
CA VAL A 52 -35.25 32.95 51.77
C VAL A 52 -35.01 31.93 50.66
N ILE A 53 -33.82 31.93 50.05
CA ILE A 53 -33.46 30.97 48.99
C ILE A 53 -33.57 29.55 49.51
N GLN A 54 -33.05 29.27 50.70
CA GLN A 54 -33.08 27.95 51.32
C GLN A 54 -34.52 27.46 51.56
N ILE A 55 -35.41 28.33 52.06
CA ILE A 55 -36.82 27.99 52.25
C ILE A 55 -37.48 27.67 50.91
N LEU A 56 -37.30 28.53 49.89
CA LEU A 56 -37.89 28.31 48.56
C LEU A 56 -37.34 27.06 47.89
N ALA A 57 -36.06 26.74 48.08
CA ALA A 57 -35.42 25.54 47.58
C ALA A 57 -35.98 24.27 48.26
N THR A 58 -35.87 24.18 49.59
CA THR A 58 -36.12 22.94 50.33
C THR A 58 -37.59 22.70 50.64
N GLU A 59 -38.33 23.73 51.01
CA GLU A 59 -39.72 23.59 51.46
C GLU A 59 -40.73 23.69 50.32
N PHE A 60 -40.35 24.34 49.21
CA PHE A 60 -41.21 24.53 48.05
C PHE A 60 -40.72 23.76 46.82
N ALA A 61 -39.57 24.10 46.24
CA ALA A 61 -39.11 23.51 44.97
C ALA A 61 -38.91 21.98 45.06
N LEU A 62 -38.42 21.50 46.20
CA LEU A 62 -38.24 20.07 46.49
C LEU A 62 -39.38 19.45 47.32
N SER A 63 -40.53 20.14 47.42
CA SER A 63 -41.70 19.67 48.15
C SER A 63 -42.34 18.43 47.49
N GLN A 64 -43.05 17.64 48.28
CA GLN A 64 -43.90 16.55 47.77
C GLN A 64 -45.15 17.08 47.03
N HIS A 65 -45.52 18.34 47.25
CA HIS A 65 -46.74 18.92 46.68
C HIS A 65 -46.49 19.60 45.32
N PRO A 66 -47.19 19.20 44.24
CA PRO A 66 -46.93 19.73 42.89
C PRO A 66 -47.09 21.24 42.74
N HIS A 67 -48.03 21.86 43.45
CA HIS A 67 -48.26 23.31 43.40
C HIS A 67 -47.17 24.07 44.16
N SER A 68 -46.72 23.53 45.31
CA SER A 68 -45.60 24.06 46.08
C SER A 68 -44.31 24.05 45.25
N ARG A 69 -44.05 22.97 44.49
CA ARG A 69 -42.90 22.91 43.58
C ARG A 69 -42.93 24.02 42.52
N LYS A 70 -44.10 24.23 41.89
CA LYS A 70 -44.31 25.33 40.93
C LYS A 70 -44.11 26.70 41.57
N GLY A 71 -44.56 26.88 42.81
CA GLY A 71 -44.32 28.08 43.62
C GLY A 71 -42.83 28.29 43.95
N GLY A 72 -42.12 27.23 44.33
CA GLY A 72 -40.69 27.29 44.63
C GLY A 72 -39.87 27.73 43.42
N LEU A 73 -40.13 27.15 42.25
CA LEU A 73 -39.43 27.48 41.00
C LEU A 73 -39.60 28.97 40.60
N ILE A 74 -40.83 29.49 40.62
CA ILE A 74 -41.08 30.91 40.31
C ILE A 74 -40.51 31.83 41.41
N GLY A 75 -40.53 31.40 42.67
CA GLY A 75 -39.92 32.12 43.78
C GLY A 75 -38.40 32.24 43.65
N LEU A 76 -37.70 31.14 43.34
CA LEU A 76 -36.24 31.14 43.12
C LEU A 76 -35.85 32.03 41.93
N ALA A 77 -36.62 32.00 40.84
CA ALA A 77 -36.41 32.90 39.71
C ALA A 77 -36.59 34.38 40.11
N ALA A 78 -37.62 34.69 40.91
CA ALA A 78 -37.84 36.04 41.43
C ALA A 78 -36.73 36.50 42.37
N CYS A 79 -36.20 35.63 43.22
CA CYS A 79 -35.01 35.92 44.02
C CYS A 79 -33.82 36.30 43.13
N SER A 80 -33.56 35.54 42.06
CA SER A 80 -32.48 35.86 41.13
C SER A 80 -32.69 37.21 40.44
N ILE A 81 -33.92 37.53 40.02
CA ILE A 81 -34.27 38.83 39.41
C ILE A 81 -34.05 39.98 40.40
N ALA A 82 -34.43 39.79 41.66
CA ALA A 82 -34.21 40.78 42.72
C ALA A 82 -32.72 41.03 43.00
N LEU A 83 -31.91 39.97 43.00
CA LEU A 83 -30.47 40.03 43.24
C LEU A 83 -29.70 40.71 42.11
N GLY A 84 -30.20 40.64 40.87
CA GLY A 84 -29.54 41.27 39.73
C GLY A 84 -28.10 40.75 39.56
N LYS A 85 -27.12 41.65 39.55
CA LYS A 85 -25.69 41.27 39.40
C LYS A 85 -25.15 40.46 40.58
N ASP A 86 -25.74 40.63 41.77
CA ASP A 86 -25.32 39.91 42.98
C ASP A 86 -25.83 38.46 43.01
N SER A 87 -26.67 38.07 42.04
CA SER A 87 -27.13 36.68 41.87
C SER A 87 -25.96 35.69 41.75
N GLY A 88 -24.82 36.14 41.22
CA GLY A 88 -23.58 35.38 41.11
C GLY A 88 -23.10 34.75 42.43
N LEU A 89 -23.40 35.38 43.58
CA LEU A 89 -22.97 34.91 44.90
C LEU A 89 -23.81 33.74 45.44
N TYR A 90 -24.97 33.47 44.83
CA TYR A 90 -25.97 32.51 45.32
C TYR A 90 -26.36 31.47 44.25
N LEU A 91 -25.59 31.37 43.16
CA LEU A 91 -25.95 30.55 42.00
C LEU A 91 -26.08 29.07 42.34
N LYS A 92 -25.21 28.54 43.21
CA LYS A 92 -25.28 27.15 43.62
C LYS A 92 -26.63 26.84 44.28
N GLU A 93 -27.03 27.66 45.24
CA GLU A 93 -28.28 27.51 45.98
C GLU A 93 -29.52 27.75 45.12
N LEU A 94 -29.41 28.59 44.07
CA LEU A 94 -30.50 28.86 43.12
C LEU A 94 -30.64 27.77 42.05
N ILE A 95 -29.53 27.22 41.54
CA ILE A 95 -29.50 26.31 40.40
C ILE A 95 -29.80 24.86 40.82
N ASP A 96 -29.15 24.34 41.87
CA ASP A 96 -29.24 22.92 42.27
C ASP A 96 -30.69 22.43 42.49
N PRO A 97 -31.58 23.19 43.16
CA PRO A 97 -32.98 22.78 43.35
C PRO A 97 -33.75 22.75 42.03
N VAL A 98 -33.49 23.69 41.13
CA VAL A 98 -34.15 23.78 39.82
C VAL A 98 -33.72 22.62 38.92
N LEU A 99 -32.43 22.28 38.91
CA LEU A 99 -31.90 21.14 38.17
C LEU A 99 -32.47 19.81 38.68
N THR A 100 -32.72 19.69 39.99
CA THR A 100 -33.39 18.50 40.54
C THR A 100 -34.79 18.32 39.93
N CYS A 101 -35.51 19.42 39.70
CA CYS A 101 -36.83 19.40 39.05
C CYS A 101 -36.80 19.02 37.56
N PHE A 102 -35.63 18.97 36.90
CA PHE A 102 -35.54 18.50 35.50
C PHE A 102 -35.82 17.01 35.37
N ASN A 103 -35.68 16.25 36.44
CA ASN A 103 -35.97 14.80 36.44
C ASN A 103 -37.38 14.49 36.97
N ASP A 104 -38.25 15.50 37.11
CA ASP A 104 -39.60 15.29 37.64
C ASP A 104 -40.47 14.49 36.68
N SER A 105 -41.36 13.66 37.21
CA SER A 105 -42.39 12.97 36.43
C SER A 105 -43.35 13.90 35.67
N ASP A 106 -43.71 15.07 36.22
CA ASP A 106 -44.62 16.05 35.61
C ASP A 106 -43.89 16.89 34.56
N SER A 107 -44.23 16.72 33.28
CA SER A 107 -43.63 17.50 32.18
C SER A 107 -43.86 18.99 32.32
N ARG A 108 -44.98 19.42 32.92
CA ARG A 108 -45.23 20.84 33.19
C ARG A 108 -44.26 21.38 34.22
N LEU A 109 -43.89 20.57 35.22
CA LEU A 109 -42.91 21.00 36.21
C LEU A 109 -41.52 21.11 35.58
N ARG A 110 -41.12 20.15 34.73
CA ARG A 110 -39.87 20.22 33.97
C ARG A 110 -39.81 21.48 33.09
N TYR A 111 -40.92 21.82 32.42
CA TYR A 111 -41.05 23.07 31.65
C TYR A 111 -40.88 24.32 32.54
N TYR A 112 -41.58 24.39 33.68
CA TYR A 112 -41.44 25.52 34.61
C TYR A 112 -40.05 25.62 35.24
N ALA A 113 -39.39 24.48 35.46
CA ALA A 113 -38.01 24.46 35.93
C ALA A 113 -37.08 25.05 34.86
N CYS A 114 -37.30 24.70 33.58
CA CYS A 114 -36.56 25.28 32.46
C CYS A 114 -36.78 26.80 32.37
N GLU A 115 -38.01 27.28 32.54
CA GLU A 115 -38.35 28.72 32.56
C GLU A 115 -37.70 29.44 33.74
N ALA A 116 -37.73 28.84 34.93
CA ALA A 116 -37.07 29.38 36.11
C ALA A 116 -35.55 29.47 35.90
N LEU A 117 -34.92 28.42 35.36
CA LEU A 117 -33.49 28.42 35.08
C LEU A 117 -33.11 29.42 34.00
N TYR A 118 -33.92 29.57 32.94
CA TYR A 118 -33.75 30.63 31.94
C TYR A 118 -33.70 32.01 32.58
N ASN A 119 -34.61 32.33 33.49
CA ASN A 119 -34.63 33.62 34.18
C ASN A 119 -33.41 33.80 35.09
N ILE A 120 -32.97 32.77 35.80
CA ILE A 120 -31.76 32.80 36.64
C ILE A 120 -30.52 33.07 35.78
N VAL A 121 -30.34 32.29 34.71
CA VAL A 121 -29.20 32.40 33.77
C VAL A 121 -29.22 33.75 33.05
N LYS A 122 -30.39 34.25 32.66
CA LYS A 122 -30.56 35.55 32.00
C LYS A 122 -30.07 36.70 32.86
N VAL A 123 -30.26 36.62 34.17
CA VAL A 123 -29.83 37.64 35.12
C VAL A 123 -28.34 37.48 35.47
N ALA A 124 -27.89 36.25 35.69
CA ALA A 124 -26.51 35.94 36.07
C ALA A 124 -25.49 36.16 34.94
N ARG A 125 -25.90 35.96 33.68
CA ARG A 125 -25.05 36.08 32.48
C ARG A 125 -23.72 35.32 32.66
N GLY A 126 -22.58 35.95 32.40
CA GLY A 126 -21.26 35.32 32.49
C GLY A 126 -20.89 34.81 33.90
N ALA A 127 -21.57 35.24 34.96
CA ALA A 127 -21.35 34.69 36.31
C ALA A 127 -21.74 33.21 36.41
N VAL A 128 -22.54 32.69 35.46
CA VAL A 128 -23.00 31.31 35.45
C VAL A 128 -22.00 30.29 34.90
N LEU A 129 -20.93 30.76 34.24
CA LEU A 129 -19.96 29.89 33.56
C LEU A 129 -19.27 28.87 34.48
N PRO A 130 -18.93 29.15 35.75
CA PRO A 130 -18.41 28.14 36.67
C PRO A 130 -19.37 26.96 36.92
N HIS A 131 -20.66 27.14 36.66
CA HIS A 131 -21.70 26.12 36.77
C HIS A 131 -22.08 25.49 35.41
N PHE A 132 -21.38 25.87 34.33
CA PHE A 132 -21.74 25.48 32.96
C PHE A 132 -21.91 23.97 32.79
N ASN A 133 -20.99 23.16 33.30
CA ASN A 133 -21.04 21.71 33.13
C ASN A 133 -22.33 21.08 33.68
N VAL A 134 -22.80 21.55 34.84
CA VAL A 134 -24.02 21.03 35.46
C VAL A 134 -25.26 21.53 34.71
N LEU A 135 -25.22 22.78 34.23
CA LEU A 135 -26.27 23.35 33.39
C LEU A 135 -26.39 22.62 32.04
N PHE A 136 -25.26 22.36 31.40
CA PHE A 136 -25.17 21.61 30.15
C PHE A 136 -25.69 20.18 30.34
N ASP A 137 -25.31 19.49 31.41
CA ASP A 137 -25.85 18.16 31.74
C ASP A 137 -27.37 18.19 31.86
N GLY A 138 -27.91 19.10 32.69
CA GLY A 138 -29.35 19.24 32.87
C GLY A 138 -30.07 19.58 31.56
N LEU A 139 -29.50 20.50 30.78
CA LEU A 139 -30.07 20.92 29.51
C LEU A 139 -30.04 19.81 28.45
N SER A 140 -28.98 19.00 28.40
CA SER A 140 -28.87 17.88 27.47
C SER A 140 -29.98 16.85 27.68
N LYS A 141 -30.43 16.67 28.93
CA LYS A 141 -31.58 15.82 29.29
C LYS A 141 -32.90 16.42 28.81
N LEU A 142 -33.09 17.73 28.99
CA LEU A 142 -34.29 18.44 28.54
C LEU A 142 -34.41 18.53 27.01
N ALA A 143 -33.28 18.71 26.31
CA ALA A 143 -33.25 18.71 24.84
C ALA A 143 -33.71 17.35 24.26
N ALA A 144 -33.52 16.27 25.02
CA ALA A 144 -33.96 14.92 24.69
C ALA A 144 -35.30 14.51 25.35
N ASP A 145 -36.04 15.45 25.93
CA ASP A 145 -37.28 15.16 26.67
C ASP A 145 -38.37 14.58 25.75
N PRO A 146 -39.18 13.61 26.23
CA PRO A 146 -40.31 13.10 25.47
C PRO A 146 -41.39 14.16 25.19
N ASP A 147 -41.53 15.18 26.06
CA ASP A 147 -42.54 16.23 25.91
C ASP A 147 -42.03 17.35 24.97
N PRO A 148 -42.75 17.67 23.88
CA PRO A 148 -42.32 18.69 22.93
C PRO A 148 -42.31 20.11 23.51
N ASN A 149 -43.15 20.42 24.50
CA ASN A 149 -43.15 21.74 25.13
C ASN A 149 -41.91 21.92 26.00
N VAL A 150 -41.48 20.87 26.71
CA VAL A 150 -40.24 20.89 27.49
C VAL A 150 -39.04 21.09 26.57
N LYS A 151 -38.99 20.38 25.44
CA LYS A 151 -37.95 20.59 24.42
C LYS A 151 -37.92 22.03 23.90
N SER A 152 -39.07 22.58 23.50
CA SER A 152 -39.15 23.97 23.02
C SER A 152 -38.74 24.98 24.10
N GLY A 153 -39.10 24.74 25.38
CA GLY A 153 -38.63 25.55 26.50
C GLY A 153 -37.11 25.49 26.67
N SER A 154 -36.53 24.30 26.51
CA SER A 154 -35.08 24.08 26.60
C SER A 154 -34.28 24.81 25.52
N GLU A 155 -34.83 24.96 24.31
CA GLU A 155 -34.17 25.67 23.20
C GLU A 155 -33.89 27.15 23.51
N LEU A 156 -34.75 27.81 24.31
CA LEU A 156 -34.54 29.20 24.71
C LEU A 156 -33.38 29.32 25.71
N LEU A 157 -33.29 28.38 26.65
CA LEU A 157 -32.18 28.31 27.60
C LEU A 157 -30.87 27.90 26.90
N ASP A 158 -30.94 26.97 25.96
CA ASP A 158 -29.83 26.55 25.11
C ASP A 158 -29.23 27.72 24.33
N ARG A 159 -30.08 28.48 23.62
CA ARG A 159 -29.64 29.67 22.88
C ARG A 159 -29.01 30.70 23.79
N LEU A 160 -29.63 30.99 24.94
CA LEU A 160 -29.09 31.94 25.90
C LEU A 160 -27.73 31.51 26.45
N LEU A 161 -27.54 30.23 26.78
CA LEU A 161 -26.25 29.73 27.24
C LEU A 161 -25.20 29.80 26.14
N LYS A 162 -25.55 29.50 24.89
CA LYS A 162 -24.66 29.68 23.73
C LYS A 162 -24.24 31.13 23.59
N ASP A 163 -25.19 32.07 23.65
CA ASP A 163 -24.91 33.51 23.59
C ASP A 163 -23.92 33.91 24.70
N ILE A 164 -24.15 33.49 25.94
CA ILE A 164 -23.26 33.78 27.08
C ILE A 164 -21.85 33.21 26.88
N VAL A 165 -21.73 31.99 26.36
CA VAL A 165 -20.43 31.37 26.06
C VAL A 165 -19.71 32.12 24.94
N THR A 166 -20.42 32.51 23.88
CA THR A 166 -19.82 33.27 22.76
C THR A 166 -19.44 34.71 23.12
N GLU A 167 -20.13 35.32 24.09
CA GLU A 167 -19.86 36.68 24.58
C GLU A 167 -18.73 36.73 25.64
N SER A 168 -18.25 35.59 26.13
CA SER A 168 -17.33 35.52 27.27
C SER A 168 -16.04 34.75 26.98
N ASN A 169 -14.91 35.31 27.37
CA ASN A 169 -13.60 34.66 27.32
C ASN A 169 -13.26 33.81 28.56
N LYS A 170 -14.22 33.62 29.48
CA LYS A 170 -14.03 32.86 30.73
C LYS A 170 -14.50 31.41 30.66
N PHE A 171 -14.86 30.94 29.47
CA PHE A 171 -15.34 29.58 29.29
C PHE A 171 -14.20 28.57 29.54
N ASP A 172 -14.40 27.65 30.48
CA ASP A 172 -13.43 26.61 30.79
C ASP A 172 -13.65 25.39 29.87
N LEU A 173 -13.01 25.43 28.71
CA LEU A 173 -13.05 24.33 27.75
C LEU A 173 -12.50 23.03 28.36
N VAL A 174 -11.44 23.11 29.17
CA VAL A 174 -10.74 21.95 29.73
C VAL A 174 -11.67 21.17 30.66
N ALA A 175 -12.43 21.87 31.51
CA ALA A 175 -13.43 21.25 32.36
C ALA A 175 -14.63 20.68 31.58
N PHE A 176 -14.93 21.20 30.39
CA PHE A 176 -16.06 20.76 29.58
C PHE A 176 -15.77 19.51 28.75
N VAL A 177 -14.55 19.36 28.21
CA VAL A 177 -14.20 18.25 27.29
C VAL A 177 -14.54 16.85 27.83
N PRO A 178 -14.30 16.50 29.12
CA PRO A 178 -14.68 15.18 29.64
C PRO A 178 -16.19 14.91 29.54
N LEU A 179 -17.03 15.92 29.76
CA LEU A 179 -18.48 15.80 29.65
C LEU A 179 -18.91 15.62 28.19
N LEU A 180 -18.28 16.35 27.26
CA LEU A 180 -18.51 16.19 25.83
C LEU A 180 -18.16 14.77 25.36
N ARG A 181 -16.99 14.27 25.78
CA ARG A 181 -16.48 12.92 25.46
C ARG A 181 -17.44 11.82 25.90
N GLU A 182 -18.09 11.96 27.05
CA GLU A 182 -19.08 11.00 27.54
C GLU A 182 -20.38 11.06 26.71
N ARG A 183 -20.84 12.27 26.37
CA ARG A 183 -22.19 12.47 25.79
C ARG A 183 -22.28 12.30 24.30
N ILE A 184 -21.17 12.36 23.58
CA ILE A 184 -21.16 12.24 22.12
C ILE A 184 -21.66 10.86 21.63
N TYR A 185 -21.55 9.83 22.46
CA TYR A 185 -21.99 8.46 22.15
C TYR A 185 -23.49 8.19 22.44
N SER A 186 -24.28 9.23 22.72
CA SER A 186 -25.73 9.08 22.96
C SER A 186 -26.44 8.48 21.75
N ASN A 187 -27.41 7.58 21.98
CA ASN A 187 -28.24 7.00 20.91
C ASN A 187 -29.51 7.81 20.59
N ASN A 188 -29.79 8.86 21.36
CA ASN A 188 -30.97 9.69 21.15
C ASN A 188 -30.69 10.77 20.08
N GLN A 189 -31.51 10.81 19.02
CA GLN A 189 -31.36 11.77 17.91
C GLN A 189 -31.32 13.24 18.37
N TYR A 190 -32.13 13.61 19.35
CA TYR A 190 -32.20 14.99 19.85
C TYR A 190 -30.97 15.33 20.69
N ALA A 191 -30.48 14.36 21.48
CA ALA A 191 -29.23 14.52 22.20
C ALA A 191 -28.04 14.68 21.22
N ARG A 192 -27.97 13.86 20.17
CA ARG A 192 -26.93 13.99 19.11
C ARG A 192 -26.98 15.36 18.44
N GLN A 193 -28.17 15.82 18.05
CA GLN A 193 -28.37 17.14 17.46
C GLN A 193 -27.93 18.27 18.43
N PHE A 194 -28.27 18.15 19.70
CA PHE A 194 -27.86 19.08 20.75
C PHE A 194 -26.32 19.13 20.88
N ILE A 195 -25.66 17.97 20.99
CA ILE A 195 -24.20 17.89 21.11
C ILE A 195 -23.51 18.49 19.88
N ILE A 196 -23.91 18.14 18.65
CA ILE A 196 -23.30 18.71 17.45
C ILE A 196 -23.51 20.23 17.39
N SER A 197 -24.69 20.72 17.77
CA SER A 197 -24.97 22.16 17.78
C SER A 197 -24.04 22.91 18.74
N TRP A 198 -23.70 22.32 19.89
CA TRP A 198 -22.72 22.91 20.81
C TRP A 198 -21.30 22.86 20.28
N ILE A 199 -20.88 21.74 19.69
CA ILE A 199 -19.56 21.64 19.04
C ILE A 199 -19.43 22.70 17.94
N HIS A 200 -20.47 22.88 17.11
CA HIS A 200 -20.48 23.88 16.05
C HIS A 200 -20.33 25.31 16.58
N VAL A 201 -21.06 25.67 17.63
CA VAL A 201 -20.97 27.01 18.23
C VAL A 201 -19.59 27.25 18.83
N LEU A 202 -19.05 26.28 19.57
CA LEU A 202 -17.75 26.39 20.21
C LEU A 202 -16.61 26.48 19.17
N GLU A 203 -16.71 25.76 18.06
CA GLU A 203 -15.72 25.82 16.96
C GLU A 203 -15.72 27.19 16.26
N SER A 204 -16.89 27.85 16.20
CA SER A 204 -17.00 29.19 15.63
C SER A 204 -16.45 30.32 16.54
N VAL A 205 -16.04 30.03 17.78
CA VAL A 205 -15.47 31.02 18.71
C VAL A 205 -13.95 31.07 18.56
N PRO A 206 -13.34 32.20 18.11
CA PRO A 206 -11.91 32.27 17.81
C PRO A 206 -10.96 32.02 18.99
N ASP A 207 -11.41 32.33 20.21
CA ASP A 207 -10.62 32.19 21.43
C ASP A 207 -10.65 30.75 22.01
N ILE A 208 -11.48 29.87 21.45
CA ILE A 208 -11.67 28.49 21.92
C ILE A 208 -10.98 27.53 20.94
N ASN A 209 -9.89 26.91 21.37
CA ASN A 209 -9.19 25.91 20.56
C ASN A 209 -9.73 24.50 20.82
N LEU A 210 -10.78 24.10 20.08
CA LEU A 210 -11.32 22.73 20.11
C LEU A 210 -10.43 21.71 19.41
N LEU A 211 -9.55 22.15 18.50
CA LEU A 211 -8.72 21.28 17.68
C LEU A 211 -7.76 20.42 18.52
N ASP A 212 -7.24 20.95 19.62
CA ASP A 212 -6.33 20.24 20.53
C ASP A 212 -6.96 19.01 21.21
N TYR A 213 -8.29 19.01 21.30
CA TYR A 213 -9.13 17.98 21.93
C TYR A 213 -9.88 17.11 20.91
N LEU A 214 -9.80 17.43 19.62
CA LEU A 214 -10.46 16.69 18.55
C LEU A 214 -10.26 15.16 18.62
N PRO A 215 -9.05 14.62 18.92
CA PRO A 215 -8.86 13.18 19.02
C PRO A 215 -9.80 12.48 20.02
N GLU A 216 -10.25 13.18 21.06
CA GLU A 216 -11.08 12.59 22.12
C GLU A 216 -12.53 12.37 21.70
N PHE A 217 -13.03 13.15 20.72
CA PHE A 217 -14.43 13.12 20.31
C PHE A 217 -14.64 12.93 18.80
N LEU A 218 -13.57 12.84 18.00
CA LEU A 218 -13.66 12.61 16.56
C LEU A 218 -14.42 11.31 16.23
N ASP A 219 -14.15 10.23 16.97
CA ASP A 219 -14.86 8.96 16.79
C ASP A 219 -16.38 9.13 16.97
N GLY A 220 -16.79 9.80 18.04
CA GLY A 220 -18.18 10.14 18.29
C GLY A 220 -18.81 10.98 17.18
N LEU A 221 -18.09 11.95 16.60
CA LEU A 221 -18.59 12.71 15.45
C LEU A 221 -18.82 11.81 14.23
N PHE A 222 -17.91 10.90 13.91
CA PHE A 222 -18.12 9.93 12.82
C PHE A 222 -19.30 8.99 13.12
N GLN A 223 -19.51 8.56 14.37
CA GLN A 223 -20.69 7.78 14.74
C GLN A 223 -22.01 8.57 14.57
N ILE A 224 -22.00 9.88 14.84
CA ILE A 224 -23.19 10.72 14.59
C ILE A 224 -23.36 11.00 13.09
N LEU A 225 -22.29 11.08 12.31
CA LEU A 225 -22.38 11.17 10.85
C LEU A 225 -23.08 9.93 10.24
N GLY A 226 -23.02 8.78 10.91
CA GLY A 226 -23.79 7.57 10.56
C GLY A 226 -25.27 7.60 10.96
N ASP A 227 -25.79 8.68 11.56
CA ASP A 227 -27.17 8.75 12.06
C ASP A 227 -28.21 8.57 10.95
N SER A 228 -29.38 8.01 11.28
CA SER A 228 -30.51 7.84 10.36
C SER A 228 -31.09 9.17 9.84
N SER A 229 -31.04 10.23 10.64
CA SER A 229 -31.59 11.55 10.31
C SER A 229 -30.70 12.31 9.33
N LYS A 230 -31.26 12.67 8.16
CA LYS A 230 -30.53 13.42 7.13
C LYS A 230 -30.04 14.79 7.62
N GLU A 231 -30.82 15.44 8.47
CA GLU A 231 -30.47 16.76 9.00
C GLU A 231 -29.30 16.69 9.96
N ILE A 232 -29.30 15.70 10.86
CA ILE A 232 -28.18 15.48 11.80
C ILE A 232 -26.90 15.19 11.02
N ARG A 233 -26.97 14.33 9.99
CA ARG A 233 -25.82 14.06 9.12
C ARG A 233 -25.31 15.34 8.45
N ARG A 234 -26.20 16.13 7.84
CA ARG A 234 -25.84 17.39 7.18
C ARG A 234 -25.13 18.36 8.13
N ILE A 235 -25.64 18.55 9.35
CA ILE A 235 -25.01 19.44 10.34
C ILE A 235 -23.64 18.87 10.75
N CYS A 236 -23.54 17.57 10.97
CA CYS A 236 -22.28 16.90 11.32
C CYS A 236 -21.24 17.02 10.18
N GLU A 237 -21.65 16.91 8.92
CA GLU A 237 -20.79 17.12 7.75
C GLU A 237 -20.22 18.53 7.70
N VAL A 238 -21.03 19.55 8.03
CA VAL A 238 -20.58 20.94 8.10
C VAL A 238 -19.52 21.09 9.20
N VAL A 239 -19.78 20.58 10.41
CA VAL A 239 -18.84 20.66 11.54
C VAL A 239 -17.51 19.95 11.21
N LEU A 240 -17.56 18.74 10.66
CA LEU A 240 -16.35 18.04 10.20
C LEU A 240 -15.65 18.82 9.08
N GLY A 241 -16.41 19.47 8.18
CA GLY A 241 -15.87 20.33 7.14
C GLY A 241 -15.08 21.51 7.68
N GLU A 242 -15.57 22.16 8.74
CA GLU A 242 -14.86 23.28 9.38
C GLU A 242 -13.58 22.82 10.09
N PHE A 243 -13.64 21.73 10.88
CA PHE A 243 -12.42 21.15 11.48
C PHE A 243 -11.37 20.79 10.42
N LEU A 244 -11.78 20.22 9.29
CA LEU A 244 -10.85 19.88 8.21
C LEU A 244 -10.21 21.12 7.59
N LYS A 245 -10.93 22.24 7.47
CA LYS A 245 -10.36 23.52 7.02
C LYS A 245 -9.37 24.07 8.05
N GLU A 246 -9.68 23.96 9.33
CA GLU A 246 -8.80 24.41 10.41
C GLU A 246 -7.50 23.60 10.46
N ILE A 247 -7.60 22.27 10.34
CA ILE A 247 -6.44 21.36 10.23
C ILE A 247 -5.53 21.75 9.06
N LYS A 248 -6.11 22.12 7.91
CA LYS A 248 -5.35 22.59 6.74
C LYS A 248 -4.65 23.92 6.98
N LYS A 249 -5.24 24.79 7.78
CA LYS A 249 -4.68 26.11 8.12
C LYS A 249 -3.53 25.97 9.13
N ASN A 250 -3.69 25.11 10.13
CA ASN A 250 -2.76 24.95 11.25
C ASN A 250 -2.34 23.48 11.44
N PRO A 251 -1.61 22.86 10.50
CA PRO A 251 -1.28 21.43 10.58
C PRO A 251 -0.32 21.08 11.72
N SER A 252 0.46 22.04 12.23
CA SER A 252 1.50 21.78 13.25
C SER A 252 0.96 21.48 14.65
N SER A 253 -0.25 21.94 15.00
CA SER A 253 -0.88 21.66 16.30
C SER A 253 -1.67 20.35 16.31
N VAL A 254 -1.83 19.69 15.16
CA VAL A 254 -2.74 18.56 14.99
C VAL A 254 -2.08 17.25 15.39
N LYS A 255 -2.73 16.51 16.29
CA LYS A 255 -2.32 15.17 16.75
C LYS A 255 -2.76 14.09 15.77
N PHE A 256 -2.18 14.09 14.57
CA PHE A 256 -2.54 13.14 13.49
C PHE A 256 -2.45 11.67 13.92
N ALA A 257 -1.44 11.32 14.72
CA ALA A 257 -1.18 10.00 15.24
C ALA A 257 -2.38 9.40 16.00
N GLU A 258 -2.99 10.18 16.88
CA GLU A 258 -4.12 9.73 17.72
C GLU A 258 -5.41 9.54 16.91
N MET A 259 -5.54 10.25 15.78
CA MET A 259 -6.73 10.21 14.93
C MET A 259 -6.64 9.22 13.76
N ALA A 260 -5.45 8.76 13.39
CA ALA A 260 -5.25 7.87 12.25
C ALA A 260 -6.07 6.58 12.37
N ASN A 261 -6.04 5.94 13.54
CA ASN A 261 -6.79 4.70 13.78
C ASN A 261 -8.31 4.92 13.73
N ILE A 262 -8.80 6.07 14.20
CA ILE A 262 -10.23 6.43 14.14
C ILE A 262 -10.67 6.47 12.67
N LEU A 263 -9.91 7.13 11.80
CA LEU A 263 -10.22 7.19 10.36
C LEU A 263 -10.18 5.80 9.70
N VAL A 264 -9.23 4.94 10.09
CA VAL A 264 -9.17 3.55 9.59
C VAL A 264 -10.43 2.77 9.94
N ILE A 265 -10.94 2.89 11.16
CA ILE A 265 -12.17 2.19 11.60
C ILE A 265 -13.38 2.62 10.76
N HIS A 266 -13.59 3.93 10.59
CA HIS A 266 -14.75 4.47 9.86
C HIS A 266 -14.64 4.38 8.33
N SER A 267 -13.54 3.84 7.80
CA SER A 267 -13.32 3.67 6.36
C SER A 267 -14.10 2.50 5.74
N TYR A 268 -14.87 1.74 6.52
CA TYR A 268 -15.67 0.60 6.04
C TYR A 268 -17.19 0.84 6.10
N ASP A 269 -17.63 1.92 6.75
CA ASP A 269 -19.04 2.19 7.03
C ASP A 269 -19.73 3.02 5.94
N LEU A 270 -21.02 3.34 6.14
CA LEU A 270 -21.80 4.23 5.26
C LEU A 270 -21.10 5.58 5.00
N ILE A 271 -20.25 5.99 5.93
CA ILE A 271 -19.51 7.26 5.95
C ILE A 271 -18.09 7.15 5.34
N GLN A 272 -17.78 6.01 4.70
CA GLN A 272 -16.49 5.68 4.10
C GLN A 272 -15.91 6.79 3.22
N LEU A 273 -16.74 7.48 2.41
CA LEU A 273 -16.24 8.57 1.55
C LEU A 273 -15.68 9.74 2.37
N THR A 274 -16.35 10.13 3.45
CA THR A 274 -15.92 11.22 4.32
C THR A 274 -14.62 10.82 5.04
N SER A 275 -14.58 9.61 5.59
CA SER A 275 -13.36 9.10 6.24
C SER A 275 -12.18 9.01 5.26
N MET A 276 -12.38 8.49 4.05
CA MET A 276 -11.35 8.43 3.00
C MET A 276 -10.89 9.82 2.55
N THR A 277 -11.80 10.79 2.50
CA THR A 277 -11.46 12.18 2.19
C THR A 277 -10.57 12.77 3.27
N TRP A 278 -10.90 12.56 4.54
CA TRP A 278 -10.07 12.98 5.67
C TRP A 278 -8.70 12.31 5.66
N MET A 279 -8.68 10.99 5.43
CA MET A 279 -7.44 10.21 5.36
C MET A 279 -6.50 10.72 4.26
N ARG A 280 -7.05 11.11 3.11
CA ARG A 280 -6.28 11.72 2.01
C ARG A 280 -5.59 13.00 2.45
N GLU A 281 -6.32 13.92 3.09
CA GLU A 281 -5.76 15.19 3.55
C GLU A 281 -4.75 14.97 4.69
N PHE A 282 -5.03 14.01 5.59
CA PHE A 282 -4.14 13.66 6.70
C PHE A 282 -2.78 13.17 6.21
N ILE A 283 -2.76 12.25 5.24
CA ILE A 283 -1.50 11.74 4.68
C ILE A 283 -0.69 12.89 4.03
N GLN A 284 -1.36 13.83 3.37
CA GLN A 284 -0.70 14.98 2.74
C GLN A 284 -0.13 15.99 3.74
N LEU A 285 -0.85 16.25 4.84
CA LEU A 285 -0.48 17.25 5.84
C LEU A 285 0.51 16.71 6.88
N ALA A 286 0.27 15.50 7.39
CA ALA A 286 1.09 14.87 8.43
C ALA A 286 2.47 14.43 7.90
N GLY A 287 2.59 14.21 6.58
CA GLY A 287 3.83 13.76 5.95
C GLY A 287 4.31 12.46 6.58
N ARG A 288 5.59 12.36 6.97
CA ARG A 288 6.13 11.11 7.51
C ARG A 288 5.50 10.66 8.83
N VAL A 289 4.85 11.54 9.61
CA VAL A 289 4.26 11.17 10.91
C VAL A 289 3.21 10.05 10.80
N VAL A 290 2.62 9.83 9.61
CA VAL A 290 1.68 8.72 9.38
C VAL A 290 2.35 7.36 9.11
N LEU A 291 3.67 7.29 8.90
CA LEU A 291 4.35 6.05 8.54
C LEU A 291 4.13 4.88 9.52
N PRO A 292 4.11 5.07 10.85
CA PRO A 292 3.80 3.99 11.80
C PRO A 292 2.38 3.41 11.66
N TYR A 293 1.45 4.15 11.04
CA TYR A 293 0.05 3.74 10.86
C TYR A 293 -0.24 3.21 9.45
N SER A 294 0.80 3.06 8.61
CA SER A 294 0.67 2.69 7.20
C SER A 294 -0.05 1.36 6.99
N SER A 295 0.19 0.37 7.84
CA SER A 295 -0.45 -0.95 7.77
C SER A 295 -1.97 -0.86 7.94
N GLY A 296 -2.43 -0.12 8.96
CA GLY A 296 -3.86 0.16 9.19
C GLY A 296 -4.49 0.95 8.03
N ILE A 297 -3.80 1.99 7.55
CA ILE A 297 -4.26 2.80 6.41
C ILE A 297 -4.39 1.93 5.14
N LEU A 298 -3.39 1.09 4.84
CA LEU A 298 -3.43 0.22 3.67
C LEU A 298 -4.55 -0.82 3.74
N THR A 299 -4.82 -1.37 4.93
CA THR A 299 -5.93 -2.29 5.16
C THR A 299 -7.26 -1.66 4.73
N ALA A 300 -7.45 -0.36 4.99
CA ALA A 300 -8.65 0.38 4.59
C ALA A 300 -8.63 0.81 3.11
N VAL A 301 -7.49 1.26 2.60
CA VAL A 301 -7.37 1.88 1.28
C VAL A 301 -7.36 0.87 0.14
N LEU A 302 -6.62 -0.24 0.27
CA LEU A 302 -6.39 -1.19 -0.83
C LEU A 302 -7.69 -1.85 -1.36
N PRO A 303 -8.65 -2.29 -0.53
CA PRO A 303 -9.91 -2.85 -1.01
C PRO A 303 -10.75 -1.86 -1.84
N CYS A 304 -10.60 -0.55 -1.56
CA CYS A 304 -11.38 0.49 -2.22
C CYS A 304 -10.91 0.76 -3.66
N LEU A 305 -9.72 0.29 -4.06
CA LEU A 305 -9.16 0.50 -5.39
C LEU A 305 -9.85 -0.34 -6.47
N SER A 306 -10.48 -1.45 -6.09
CA SER A 306 -11.23 -2.31 -7.01
C SER A 306 -12.71 -1.95 -7.10
N TYR A 307 -13.17 -0.85 -6.49
CA TYR A 307 -14.57 -0.44 -6.57
C TYR A 307 -14.99 -0.07 -8.00
N ASP A 308 -16.26 -0.34 -8.30
CA ASP A 308 -16.93 0.03 -9.54
C ASP A 308 -17.30 1.52 -9.57
N ASP A 309 -17.76 2.00 -10.73
CA ASP A 309 -18.12 3.40 -10.97
C ASP A 309 -19.17 3.97 -10.00
N ARG A 310 -20.00 3.11 -9.38
CA ARG A 310 -20.97 3.53 -8.36
C ARG A 310 -20.31 4.18 -7.13
N LYS A 311 -19.06 3.82 -6.82
CA LYS A 311 -18.26 4.37 -5.72
C LYS A 311 -17.02 5.12 -6.23
N LYS A 312 -17.11 5.75 -7.41
CA LYS A 312 -15.99 6.45 -8.06
C LYS A 312 -15.29 7.46 -7.15
N SER A 313 -16.01 8.32 -6.43
CA SER A 313 -15.40 9.32 -5.55
C SER A 313 -14.59 8.68 -4.41
N THR A 314 -15.04 7.54 -3.89
CA THR A 314 -14.31 6.79 -2.85
C THR A 314 -13.05 6.17 -3.43
N LYS A 315 -13.14 5.57 -4.62
CA LYS A 315 -12.00 5.01 -5.35
C LYS A 315 -10.95 6.07 -5.67
N GLU A 316 -11.35 7.26 -6.11
CA GLU A 316 -10.45 8.38 -6.40
C GLU A 316 -9.73 8.88 -5.13
N ALA A 317 -10.47 9.01 -4.01
CA ALA A 317 -9.88 9.35 -2.72
C ALA A 317 -8.87 8.27 -2.27
N ALA A 318 -9.26 6.99 -2.32
CA ALA A 318 -8.38 5.87 -1.98
C ALA A 318 -7.13 5.80 -2.86
N SER A 319 -7.25 6.02 -4.17
CA SER A 319 -6.12 6.09 -5.10
C SER A 319 -5.15 7.21 -4.76
N ALA A 320 -5.68 8.39 -4.40
CA ALA A 320 -4.87 9.52 -3.93
C ALA A 320 -4.19 9.24 -2.59
N CYS A 321 -4.87 8.59 -1.64
CA CYS A 321 -4.29 8.13 -0.37
C CYS A 321 -3.12 7.18 -0.65
N ASN A 322 -3.36 6.15 -1.47
CA ASN A 322 -2.38 5.15 -1.83
C ASN A 322 -1.12 5.78 -2.45
N HIS A 323 -1.30 6.65 -3.44
CA HIS A 323 -0.18 7.33 -4.10
C HIS A 323 0.59 8.26 -3.14
N SER A 324 -0.13 8.99 -2.29
CA SER A 324 0.49 9.91 -1.32
C SER A 324 1.30 9.13 -0.28
N LEU A 325 0.77 8.01 0.21
CA LEU A 325 1.45 7.15 1.19
C LEU A 325 2.71 6.53 0.62
N MET A 326 2.68 6.01 -0.62
CA MET A 326 3.89 5.48 -1.29
C MET A 326 4.99 6.54 -1.37
N LYS A 327 4.64 7.79 -1.71
CA LYS A 327 5.60 8.88 -1.86
C LYS A 327 6.35 9.24 -0.56
N LEU A 328 5.78 8.91 0.60
CA LEU A 328 6.41 9.18 1.90
C LEU A 328 7.56 8.22 2.21
N VAL A 329 7.55 7.02 1.62
CA VAL A 329 8.61 6.02 1.77
C VAL A 329 9.82 6.41 0.92
N THR A 330 10.99 6.38 1.55
CA THR A 330 12.25 6.84 0.97
C THR A 330 13.41 5.90 1.31
N PRO A 331 14.57 6.05 0.67
CA PRO A 331 15.73 5.21 0.96
C PRO A 331 16.29 5.33 2.38
N GLU A 332 15.98 6.41 3.09
CA GLU A 332 16.39 6.60 4.49
C GLU A 332 15.70 5.59 5.42
N ASP A 333 14.54 5.09 5.03
CA ASP A 333 13.75 4.14 5.83
C ASP A 333 14.38 2.73 5.82
N ASP A 334 15.41 2.50 4.98
CA ASP A 334 16.15 1.22 4.89
C ASP A 334 17.30 1.08 5.89
N VAL A 335 17.68 2.16 6.58
CA VAL A 335 18.77 2.15 7.56
C VAL A 335 18.29 1.41 8.82
N ASP A 336 19.09 0.47 9.33
CA ASP A 336 18.82 -0.20 10.61
C ASP A 336 19.07 0.78 11.77
N ASP A 337 18.20 0.79 12.78
CA ASP A 337 18.25 1.73 13.91
C ASP A 337 19.58 1.67 14.70
N GLU A 338 20.36 0.59 14.56
CA GLU A 338 21.66 0.40 15.23
C GLU A 338 22.81 1.23 14.63
N GLU A 339 22.79 1.57 13.33
CA GLU A 339 23.86 2.39 12.70
C GLU A 339 23.76 3.88 13.07
N SER A 340 22.63 4.30 13.63
CA SER A 340 22.36 5.70 13.98
C SER A 340 23.05 6.14 15.28
N GLN A 341 23.45 5.20 16.15
CA GLN A 341 24.06 5.51 17.45
C GLN A 341 25.60 5.55 17.43
N THR A 342 26.26 5.10 16.36
CA THR A 342 27.74 5.00 16.30
C THR A 342 28.45 6.19 15.65
N LYS A 343 27.71 7.21 15.15
CA LYS A 343 28.30 8.40 14.50
C LYS A 343 28.18 9.73 15.28
N SER A 344 27.98 9.69 16.59
CA SER A 344 28.05 10.87 17.46
C SER A 344 29.19 10.77 18.47
N SER A 345 30.43 10.93 18.00
CA SER A 345 31.54 11.39 18.84
C SER A 345 32.11 12.69 18.26
N PRO A 346 32.17 13.79 19.04
CA PRO A 346 32.72 15.05 18.53
C PRO A 346 34.25 15.00 18.61
N GLN A 347 34.93 14.97 17.46
CA GLN A 347 36.35 15.31 17.40
C GLN A 347 36.51 16.83 17.38
N SER A 348 37.22 17.32 18.38
CA SER A 348 37.75 18.67 18.53
C SER A 348 38.94 18.93 17.61
N ASP A 349 39.26 20.22 17.45
CA ASP A 349 40.40 20.87 16.77
C ASP A 349 40.16 21.23 15.29
N GLY A 350 40.40 22.45 14.79
CA GLY A 350 40.89 23.69 15.39
C GLY A 350 41.14 24.74 14.29
N SER A 351 40.66 25.96 14.51
CA SER A 351 41.04 27.27 13.93
C SER A 351 40.69 27.67 12.47
N PRO A 352 40.33 28.96 12.23
CA PRO A 352 39.82 29.47 10.95
C PRO A 352 40.88 30.28 10.18
N SER A 353 40.71 30.42 8.86
CA SER A 353 41.38 31.49 8.09
C SER A 353 40.46 32.09 7.03
N LYS A 354 40.22 33.39 7.21
CA LYS A 354 39.56 34.32 6.30
C LYS A 354 40.34 34.44 4.98
N LYS A 355 39.62 34.65 3.87
CA LYS A 355 39.88 35.72 2.89
C LYS A 355 38.71 35.89 1.92
N GLU A 356 38.12 37.08 1.96
CA GLU A 356 37.29 37.68 0.92
C GLU A 356 38.17 38.06 -0.29
N SER A 357 37.65 37.94 -1.52
CA SER A 357 37.50 39.05 -2.47
C SER A 357 37.14 38.56 -3.89
N ASP A 358 35.94 38.98 -4.32
CA ASP A 358 35.59 39.61 -5.60
C ASP A 358 35.65 38.90 -6.97
N LEU A 359 34.43 38.67 -7.48
CA LEU A 359 33.83 39.21 -8.72
C LEU A 359 34.57 38.98 -10.07
N ASN A 360 33.97 38.18 -10.97
CA ASN A 360 32.96 38.64 -11.94
C ASN A 360 32.91 37.69 -13.17
N GLY A 361 31.74 37.12 -13.48
CA GLY A 361 31.57 36.28 -14.67
C GLY A 361 30.17 35.65 -14.75
N LYS A 362 29.20 36.42 -15.23
CA LYS A 362 27.79 36.03 -15.39
C LYS A 362 27.65 34.80 -16.30
N SER A 363 26.94 33.77 -15.82
CA SER A 363 26.17 32.85 -16.64
C SER A 363 24.88 32.50 -15.90
N TYR A 364 23.76 32.82 -16.55
CA TYR A 364 22.41 32.59 -16.05
C TYR A 364 22.16 31.11 -15.79
N CYS A 365 21.83 30.73 -14.54
CA CYS A 365 21.22 29.44 -14.23
C CYS A 365 19.88 29.69 -13.51
N ARG A 366 18.82 29.07 -14.04
CA ARG A 366 17.45 29.12 -13.54
C ARG A 366 17.40 28.55 -12.12
N ILE A 367 16.99 29.36 -11.15
CA ILE A 367 16.70 28.94 -9.78
C ILE A 367 15.43 28.06 -9.81
N SER A 368 15.59 26.75 -9.61
CA SER A 368 14.50 25.87 -9.23
C SER A 368 14.39 25.87 -7.71
N THR A 369 13.20 26.17 -7.20
CA THR A 369 12.82 26.39 -5.80
C THR A 369 12.88 25.15 -4.89
N ARG A 370 13.80 24.20 -5.15
CA ARG A 370 13.87 22.92 -4.43
C ARG A 370 14.87 22.85 -3.27
N SER A 371 15.63 23.92 -3.00
CA SER A 371 16.76 23.86 -2.05
C SER A 371 16.58 24.67 -0.75
N LEU A 372 15.42 25.32 -0.53
CA LEU A 372 15.18 26.17 0.66
C LEU A 372 14.40 25.50 1.80
N ILE A 373 14.05 24.21 1.67
CA ILE A 373 13.29 23.48 2.71
C ILE A 373 14.21 22.59 3.58
N CYS A 374 15.49 22.41 3.21
CA CYS A 374 16.36 21.44 3.88
C CYS A 374 17.19 21.99 5.06
N CYS A 375 17.16 23.30 5.35
CA CYS A 375 18.06 23.91 6.36
C CYS A 375 17.39 24.56 7.59
N VAL A 376 16.10 24.31 7.88
CA VAL A 376 15.42 24.90 9.06
C VAL A 376 15.05 23.86 10.15
N LEU A 377 15.44 22.59 10.00
CA LEU A 377 15.11 21.55 11.00
C LEU A 377 16.36 20.85 11.52
N CYS A 378 17.22 21.60 12.19
CA CYS A 378 18.11 21.06 13.22
C CYS A 378 17.61 21.58 14.57
N SER A 379 16.51 20.99 15.04
CA SER A 379 16.14 20.99 16.45
C SER A 379 16.09 19.54 16.88
N SER A 380 17.02 19.18 17.76
CA SER A 380 17.02 17.94 18.54
C SER A 380 15.66 17.76 19.24
N ASP A 381 15.22 16.52 19.38
CA ASP A 381 13.94 16.06 19.96
C ASP A 381 12.73 15.98 19.00
N ARG A 382 12.82 15.14 17.97
CA ARG A 382 11.63 14.49 17.38
C ARG A 382 11.74 12.96 17.57
N PRO A 383 10.67 12.28 18.03
CA PRO A 383 10.67 10.82 18.10
C PRO A 383 10.95 10.23 16.71
N ALA A 384 11.78 9.20 16.64
CA ALA A 384 12.12 8.53 15.39
C ALA A 384 10.83 8.03 14.73
N VAL A 385 10.52 8.58 13.56
CA VAL A 385 9.34 8.19 12.78
C VAL A 385 9.73 6.93 12.01
N THR A 386 9.39 5.77 12.55
CA THR A 386 9.75 4.47 11.97
C THR A 386 8.62 3.93 11.10
N LEU A 387 8.97 3.41 9.92
CA LEU A 387 8.05 2.70 9.04
C LEU A 387 7.68 1.34 9.64
N ASP A 388 6.38 1.06 9.79
CA ASP A 388 5.87 -0.28 10.15
C ASP A 388 5.93 -1.23 8.94
N LEU A 389 7.14 -1.66 8.57
CA LEU A 389 7.34 -2.50 7.39
C LEU A 389 6.70 -3.88 7.57
N ASP A 390 6.82 -4.49 8.74
CA ASP A 390 6.25 -5.81 9.06
C ASP A 390 4.73 -5.80 8.86
N GLY A 391 4.03 -4.81 9.42
CA GLY A 391 2.59 -4.67 9.27
C GLY A 391 2.18 -4.39 7.82
N ILE A 392 2.94 -3.57 7.08
CA ILE A 392 2.68 -3.34 5.65
C ILE A 392 2.80 -4.65 4.87
N VAL A 393 3.90 -5.38 5.02
CA VAL A 393 4.15 -6.63 4.30
C VAL A 393 3.07 -7.66 4.61
N GLN A 394 2.63 -7.80 5.87
CA GLN A 394 1.52 -8.70 6.24
C GLN A 394 0.20 -8.35 5.54
N VAL A 395 -0.12 -7.06 5.40
CA VAL A 395 -1.35 -6.61 4.72
C VAL A 395 -1.26 -6.89 3.21
N LEU A 396 -0.11 -6.59 2.60
CA LEU A 396 0.14 -6.86 1.18
C LEU A 396 0.07 -8.35 0.87
N ASP A 397 0.72 -9.18 1.69
CA ASP A 397 0.73 -10.63 1.54
C ASP A 397 -0.67 -11.24 1.66
N ARG A 398 -1.48 -10.77 2.63
CA ARG A 398 -2.88 -11.19 2.78
C ARG A 398 -3.71 -10.92 1.52
N HIS A 399 -3.54 -9.76 0.90
CA HIS A 399 -4.27 -9.41 -0.33
C HIS A 399 -3.82 -10.19 -1.57
N LEU A 400 -2.57 -10.67 -1.63
CA LEU A 400 -2.13 -11.58 -2.70
C LEU A 400 -2.62 -13.02 -2.50
N HIS A 401 -2.75 -13.46 -1.25
CA HIS A 401 -3.27 -14.79 -0.93
C HIS A 401 -4.76 -14.95 -1.22
N ASP A 402 -5.53 -13.88 -1.01
CA ASP A 402 -6.97 -13.90 -1.20
C ASP A 402 -7.37 -13.88 -2.68
N SER A 403 -7.89 -15.01 -3.16
CA SER A 403 -8.38 -15.17 -4.53
C SER A 403 -9.57 -14.26 -4.87
N SER A 404 -10.28 -13.72 -3.88
CA SER A 404 -11.41 -12.81 -4.07
C SER A 404 -11.01 -11.34 -4.22
N THR A 405 -9.74 -11.01 -3.95
CA THR A 405 -9.23 -9.64 -4.09
C THR A 405 -9.28 -9.20 -5.55
N GLY A 406 -9.84 -8.02 -5.84
CA GLY A 406 -10.01 -7.51 -7.21
C GLY A 406 -8.68 -7.21 -7.94
N MET A 407 -8.68 -7.32 -9.27
CA MET A 407 -7.49 -7.13 -10.12
C MET A 407 -6.72 -5.83 -9.83
N MET A 408 -7.42 -4.69 -9.72
CA MET A 408 -6.78 -3.39 -9.46
C MET A 408 -6.07 -3.34 -8.09
N THR A 409 -6.61 -4.04 -7.10
CA THR A 409 -6.00 -4.14 -5.77
C THR A 409 -4.75 -5.02 -5.83
N ARG A 410 -4.79 -6.16 -6.53
CA ARG A 410 -3.59 -7.01 -6.75
C ARG A 410 -2.47 -6.23 -7.44
N ILE A 411 -2.80 -5.46 -8.49
CA ILE A 411 -1.85 -4.58 -9.17
C ILE A 411 -1.27 -3.53 -8.21
N ALA A 412 -2.09 -2.91 -7.36
CA ALA A 412 -1.62 -1.92 -6.39
C ALA A 412 -0.68 -2.55 -5.35
N VAL A 413 -0.99 -3.77 -4.89
CA VAL A 413 -0.15 -4.53 -3.96
C VAL A 413 1.22 -4.84 -4.59
N LEU A 414 1.26 -5.31 -5.83
CA LEU A 414 2.52 -5.57 -6.53
C LEU A 414 3.34 -4.29 -6.75
N LYS A 415 2.68 -3.16 -7.04
CA LYS A 415 3.35 -1.85 -7.11
C LYS A 415 3.94 -1.42 -5.77
N TRP A 416 3.27 -1.73 -4.66
CA TRP A 416 3.80 -1.51 -3.31
C TRP A 416 5.04 -2.36 -3.06
N LEU A 417 4.98 -3.66 -3.33
CA LEU A 417 6.13 -4.55 -3.17
C LEU A 417 7.33 -4.07 -4.00
N TYR A 418 7.11 -3.75 -5.27
CA TYR A 418 8.17 -3.20 -6.13
C TYR A 418 8.77 -1.91 -5.55
N HIS A 419 7.93 -1.00 -5.07
CA HIS A 419 8.39 0.25 -4.47
C HIS A 419 9.20 0.02 -3.19
N LEU A 420 8.78 -0.91 -2.34
CA LEU A 420 9.49 -1.26 -1.12
C LEU A 420 10.83 -1.95 -1.42
N TYR A 421 10.92 -2.82 -2.42
CA TYR A 421 12.20 -3.41 -2.83
C TYR A 421 13.19 -2.36 -3.38
N ILE A 422 12.70 -1.31 -4.03
CA ILE A 422 13.54 -0.20 -4.50
C ILE A 422 13.98 0.73 -3.37
N LYS A 423 13.09 1.04 -2.42
CA LYS A 423 13.32 2.04 -1.38
C LYS A 423 13.91 1.46 -0.11
N THR A 424 13.45 0.29 0.31
CA THR A 424 13.88 -0.37 1.54
C THR A 424 14.36 -1.81 1.26
N PRO A 425 15.36 -2.01 0.38
CA PRO A 425 15.80 -3.34 0.00
C PRO A 425 16.28 -4.16 1.21
N ARG A 426 17.17 -3.63 2.06
CA ARG A 426 17.78 -4.40 3.17
C ARG A 426 16.72 -4.94 4.12
N LYS A 427 15.76 -4.11 4.51
CA LYS A 427 14.66 -4.54 5.39
C LYS A 427 13.70 -5.49 4.68
N MET A 428 13.38 -5.24 3.40
CA MET A 428 12.50 -6.13 2.62
C MET A 428 13.09 -7.53 2.41
N PHE A 429 14.42 -7.66 2.29
CA PHE A 429 15.06 -8.97 2.13
C PHE A 429 14.83 -9.91 3.33
N LYS A 430 14.53 -9.38 4.52
CA LYS A 430 14.11 -10.16 5.71
C LYS A 430 12.77 -10.87 5.51
N HIS A 431 11.92 -10.37 4.59
CA HIS A 431 10.60 -10.93 4.27
C HIS A 431 10.55 -11.65 2.92
N THR A 432 11.64 -11.65 2.13
CA THR A 432 11.62 -12.22 0.78
C THR A 432 11.29 -13.71 0.78
N ASP A 433 11.79 -14.49 1.75
CA ASP A 433 11.52 -15.93 1.78
C ASP A 433 10.04 -16.29 1.98
N SER A 434 9.25 -15.45 2.66
CA SER A 434 7.80 -15.65 2.78
C SER A 434 7.04 -15.17 1.54
N LEU A 435 7.47 -14.06 0.94
CA LEU A 435 6.81 -13.46 -0.23
C LEU A 435 7.10 -14.21 -1.54
N PHE A 436 8.29 -14.80 -1.67
CA PHE A 436 8.78 -15.36 -2.93
C PHE A 436 7.92 -16.50 -3.48
N PRO A 437 7.46 -17.49 -2.68
CA PRO A 437 6.54 -18.52 -3.17
C PRO A 437 5.20 -17.93 -3.66
N MET A 438 4.74 -16.84 -3.06
CA MET A 438 3.49 -16.17 -3.41
C MET A 438 3.58 -15.40 -4.73
N LEU A 439 4.69 -14.69 -4.95
CA LEU A 439 4.97 -14.07 -6.24
C LEU A 439 5.02 -15.14 -7.34
N LEU A 440 5.73 -16.25 -7.11
CA LEU A 440 5.76 -17.36 -8.08
C LEU A 440 4.38 -17.93 -8.42
N LYS A 441 3.48 -18.06 -7.43
CA LYS A 441 2.08 -18.47 -7.65
C LYS A 441 1.30 -17.45 -8.49
N THR A 442 1.59 -16.16 -8.30
CA THR A 442 0.94 -15.04 -9.00
C THR A 442 1.24 -15.05 -10.51
N LEU A 443 2.30 -15.74 -10.96
CA LEU A 443 2.56 -15.97 -12.39
C LEU A 443 1.49 -16.81 -13.11
N SER A 444 0.59 -17.49 -12.40
CA SER A 444 -0.61 -18.13 -13.00
C SER A 444 -1.89 -17.31 -12.85
N ASP A 445 -1.81 -16.01 -12.52
CA ASP A 445 -2.99 -15.13 -12.52
C ASP A 445 -3.64 -15.07 -13.92
N GLU A 446 -4.95 -14.83 -13.94
CA GLU A 446 -5.71 -14.71 -15.19
C GLU A 446 -5.37 -13.42 -15.96
N SER A 447 -4.93 -12.38 -15.25
CA SER A 447 -4.65 -11.05 -15.83
C SER A 447 -3.18 -10.88 -16.21
N ASP A 448 -2.94 -10.52 -17.47
CA ASP A 448 -1.61 -10.20 -17.98
C ASP A 448 -0.98 -9.02 -17.26
N GLU A 449 -1.77 -8.01 -16.87
CA GLU A 449 -1.26 -6.84 -16.15
C GLU A 449 -0.73 -7.19 -14.75
N VAL A 450 -1.38 -8.15 -14.08
CA VAL A 450 -0.93 -8.64 -12.77
C VAL A 450 0.41 -9.36 -12.94
N ILE A 451 0.52 -10.25 -13.93
CA ILE A 451 1.77 -10.97 -14.22
C ILE A 451 2.90 -10.00 -14.59
N LEU A 452 2.63 -8.98 -15.41
CA LEU A 452 3.65 -7.97 -15.76
C LEU A 452 4.22 -7.29 -14.52
N LYS A 453 3.35 -6.88 -13.58
CA LYS A 453 3.78 -6.24 -12.33
C LYS A 453 4.47 -7.20 -11.37
N ASP A 454 4.06 -8.46 -11.34
CA ASP A 454 4.73 -9.49 -10.55
C ASP A 454 6.15 -9.78 -11.09
N LEU A 455 6.32 -9.83 -12.41
CA LEU A 455 7.63 -9.99 -13.05
C LEU A 455 8.56 -8.80 -12.79
N GLU A 456 8.05 -7.57 -12.72
CA GLU A 456 8.84 -6.40 -12.30
C GLU A 456 9.37 -6.57 -10.87
N VAL A 457 8.54 -7.07 -9.94
CA VAL A 457 8.96 -7.36 -8.55
C VAL A 457 10.01 -8.46 -8.51
N LEU A 458 9.77 -9.60 -9.18
CA LEU A 458 10.69 -10.73 -9.20
C LEU A 458 12.03 -10.36 -9.85
N ALA A 459 12.01 -9.54 -10.91
CA ALA A 459 13.22 -9.03 -11.53
C ALA A 459 14.02 -8.11 -10.60
N GLU A 460 13.34 -7.23 -9.85
CA GLU A 460 13.99 -6.38 -8.84
C GLU A 460 14.62 -7.22 -7.72
N ILE A 461 13.91 -8.24 -7.22
CA ILE A 461 14.45 -9.18 -6.23
C ILE A 461 15.70 -9.88 -6.76
N ALA A 462 15.71 -10.29 -8.03
CA ALA A 462 16.81 -11.03 -8.64
C ALA A 462 18.03 -10.16 -8.99
N SER A 463 17.84 -8.85 -9.20
CA SER A 463 18.91 -7.92 -9.57
C SER A 463 19.44 -7.12 -8.37
N SER A 464 18.70 -7.05 -7.26
CA SER A 464 19.04 -6.18 -6.13
C SER A 464 20.35 -6.61 -5.43
N PRO A 465 21.28 -5.67 -5.18
CA PRO A 465 22.53 -5.95 -4.47
C PRO A 465 22.35 -6.46 -3.03
N ALA A 466 21.25 -6.09 -2.36
CA ALA A 466 20.97 -6.49 -0.99
C ALA A 466 20.65 -7.98 -0.83
N GLY A 467 20.37 -8.69 -1.94
CA GLY A 467 20.19 -10.14 -1.96
C GLY A 467 21.49 -10.93 -2.01
N GLN A 468 22.67 -10.28 -1.98
CA GLN A 468 23.94 -10.95 -1.82
C GLN A 468 24.07 -11.38 -0.35
N THR A 469 23.97 -12.68 -0.09
CA THR A 469 24.26 -13.21 1.25
C THR A 469 25.74 -13.02 1.51
N ASP A 470 26.07 -12.12 2.45
CA ASP A 470 27.44 -11.98 2.94
C ASP A 470 27.90 -13.35 3.43
N ALA A 471 28.90 -13.94 2.77
CA ALA A 471 29.58 -15.15 3.21
C ALA A 471 30.45 -14.92 4.48
N SER A 472 30.09 -13.93 5.30
CA SER A 472 30.80 -13.53 6.52
C SER A 472 29.81 -13.02 7.57
N GLY A 473 29.10 -13.95 8.23
CA GLY A 473 28.17 -13.64 9.31
C GLY A 473 27.80 -14.87 10.11
N SER A 474 28.73 -15.38 10.92
CA SER A 474 28.50 -16.45 11.89
C SER A 474 27.51 -16.02 12.97
N CYS A 475 26.36 -16.70 13.11
CA CYS A 475 25.60 -16.84 14.37
C CYS A 475 24.82 -18.16 14.36
N ASN A 476 25.07 -19.00 15.36
CA ASN A 476 24.44 -20.30 15.60
C ASN A 476 22.94 -20.17 15.95
N ASN A 477 22.09 -21.00 15.36
CA ASN A 477 21.15 -21.83 16.13
C ASN A 477 20.54 -22.96 15.29
N SER A 478 20.36 -24.09 15.96
CA SER A 478 20.03 -25.41 15.46
C SER A 478 18.55 -25.62 15.14
N ASP A 479 18.35 -26.54 14.18
CA ASP A 479 17.17 -27.40 13.95
C ASP A 479 15.96 -26.85 13.16
N SER A 480 15.97 -27.07 11.85
CA SER A 480 15.09 -28.07 11.19
C SER A 480 15.39 -28.19 9.68
N LYS A 481 15.72 -29.40 9.24
CA LYS A 481 16.24 -29.76 7.90
C LYS A 481 15.19 -29.67 6.79
N THR A 482 15.46 -28.89 5.75
CA THR A 482 15.27 -29.30 4.34
C THR A 482 16.14 -28.44 3.40
N GLU A 483 17.46 -28.57 3.49
CA GLU A 483 18.38 -27.92 2.55
C GLU A 483 18.55 -28.77 1.29
N LEU A 484 18.13 -28.22 0.14
CA LEU A 484 18.51 -28.72 -1.19
C LEU A 484 19.89 -28.14 -1.52
N HIS A 485 20.84 -29.06 -1.69
CA HIS A 485 22.27 -28.85 -1.88
C HIS A 485 22.58 -28.02 -3.14
N ILE A 486 23.30 -26.91 -2.97
CA ILE A 486 24.09 -26.27 -4.04
C ILE A 486 25.35 -27.12 -4.24
N PRO A 487 25.70 -27.62 -5.44
CA PRO A 487 26.89 -28.45 -5.59
C PRO A 487 28.16 -27.60 -5.67
N GLY A 488 28.95 -27.63 -4.59
CA GLY A 488 30.40 -27.41 -4.64
C GLY A 488 31.09 -28.64 -5.24
N GLY A 489 32.09 -28.40 -6.09
CA GLY A 489 32.81 -29.44 -6.80
C GLY A 489 33.61 -30.37 -5.87
N VAL A 490 33.50 -31.68 -6.13
CA VAL A 490 34.39 -32.71 -5.59
C VAL A 490 35.09 -33.37 -6.78
N ARG A 491 36.42 -33.28 -6.81
CA ARG A 491 37.32 -34.16 -7.58
C ARG A 491 38.09 -35.00 -6.57
N ASP A 492 38.22 -36.29 -6.86
CA ASP A 492 39.27 -37.15 -6.30
C ASP A 492 40.05 -37.81 -7.45
N GLY A 493 41.40 -37.79 -7.34
CA GLY A 493 42.27 -38.75 -8.06
C GLY A 493 43.38 -38.24 -9.01
N GLN A 494 44.41 -37.52 -8.49
CA GLN A 494 45.85 -37.49 -8.91
C GLN A 494 46.33 -36.93 -10.28
N PRO A 495 47.62 -36.54 -10.43
CA PRO A 495 48.42 -35.61 -9.63
C PRO A 495 48.89 -34.38 -10.45
N VAL A 496 49.34 -33.37 -9.71
CA VAL A 496 49.64 -31.99 -10.12
C VAL A 496 50.97 -31.85 -10.88
N VAL A 497 50.93 -31.14 -12.02
CA VAL A 497 52.04 -30.31 -12.52
C VAL A 497 51.53 -28.87 -12.64
N VAL A 498 51.99 -28.06 -11.68
CA VAL A 498 52.21 -26.61 -11.64
C VAL A 498 51.59 -25.71 -12.73
N GLY A 499 50.68 -24.83 -12.28
CA GLY A 499 50.78 -23.39 -12.56
C GLY A 499 49.73 -22.77 -13.49
N CYS A 500 48.70 -22.14 -12.93
CA CYS A 500 48.44 -20.70 -13.16
C CYS A 500 47.40 -20.19 -12.16
N LYS A 501 47.73 -19.11 -11.45
CA LYS A 501 46.85 -18.41 -10.50
C LYS A 501 45.76 -17.68 -11.29
N VAL A 502 44.50 -17.86 -10.89
CA VAL A 502 43.40 -16.98 -11.30
C VAL A 502 43.47 -15.74 -10.44
N THR A 503 44.25 -14.78 -10.90
CA THR A 503 44.07 -13.35 -10.63
C THR A 503 43.65 -12.76 -11.96
N ASP A 504 42.39 -12.35 -12.06
CA ASP A 504 42.01 -11.02 -12.56
C ASP A 504 40.48 -10.93 -12.67
N LEU A 505 39.92 -10.13 -11.77
CA LEU A 505 38.61 -9.51 -11.90
C LEU A 505 38.62 -8.64 -13.18
N SER A 506 37.64 -8.85 -14.06
CA SER A 506 37.29 -7.91 -15.14
C SER A 506 35.86 -7.39 -14.89
N PRO A 507 35.60 -6.07 -15.01
CA PRO A 507 34.34 -5.46 -14.61
C PRO A 507 33.41 -5.27 -15.81
N SER A 508 32.52 -6.22 -16.11
CA SER A 508 31.50 -6.01 -17.16
C SER A 508 30.36 -7.03 -17.21
N THR A 509 29.87 -7.55 -16.07
CA THR A 509 28.51 -8.12 -15.97
C THR A 509 27.95 -7.79 -14.58
N PRO A 510 26.70 -7.32 -14.46
CA PRO A 510 26.11 -7.10 -13.15
C PRO A 510 26.01 -8.46 -12.44
N SER A 511 26.65 -8.59 -11.28
CA SER A 511 26.62 -9.80 -10.48
C SER A 511 25.19 -10.06 -10.02
N MET A 512 24.48 -10.97 -10.69
CA MET A 512 23.16 -11.42 -10.27
C MET A 512 23.27 -12.08 -8.90
N ASN A 513 22.30 -11.82 -8.02
CA ASN A 513 22.34 -12.34 -6.64
C ASN A 513 21.89 -13.82 -6.57
N SER A 514 21.96 -14.44 -5.37
CA SER A 514 21.56 -15.84 -5.19
C SER A 514 20.08 -16.10 -5.50
N TYR A 515 19.23 -15.08 -5.36
CA TYR A 515 17.81 -15.17 -5.68
C TYR A 515 17.54 -15.27 -7.19
N PHE A 516 18.43 -14.79 -8.06
CA PHE A 516 18.31 -14.98 -9.50
C PHE A 516 18.27 -16.45 -9.89
N TYR A 517 19.23 -17.26 -9.43
CA TYR A 517 19.24 -18.70 -9.73
C TYR A 517 18.08 -19.42 -9.03
N LYS A 518 17.75 -19.04 -7.78
CA LYS A 518 16.56 -19.56 -7.07
C LYS A 518 15.29 -19.29 -7.88
N PHE A 519 15.16 -18.12 -8.48
CA PHE A 519 14.04 -17.75 -9.34
C PHE A 519 13.98 -18.59 -10.60
N MET A 520 15.08 -18.72 -11.34
CA MET A 520 15.10 -19.51 -12.58
C MET A 520 14.77 -20.99 -12.33
N ILE A 521 15.29 -21.58 -11.25
CA ILE A 521 14.98 -22.97 -10.87
C ILE A 521 13.49 -23.11 -10.54
N ASN A 522 12.94 -22.23 -9.72
CA ASN A 522 11.53 -22.32 -9.33
C ASN A 522 10.57 -22.02 -10.50
N LEU A 523 10.95 -21.13 -11.41
CA LEU A 523 10.19 -20.85 -12.63
C LEU A 523 10.12 -22.09 -13.54
N LEU A 524 11.25 -22.75 -13.80
CA LEU A 524 11.28 -23.97 -14.62
C LEU A 524 10.53 -25.13 -13.94
N LYS A 525 10.70 -25.31 -12.62
CA LYS A 525 9.90 -26.28 -11.85
C LYS A 525 8.40 -25.98 -11.96
N ARG A 526 8.01 -24.72 -11.99
CA ARG A 526 6.60 -24.34 -12.13
C ARG A 526 6.07 -24.64 -13.53
N PHE A 527 6.85 -24.37 -14.57
CA PHE A 527 6.50 -24.78 -15.94
C PHE A 527 6.44 -26.30 -16.11
N SER A 528 7.29 -27.07 -15.41
CA SER A 528 7.24 -28.53 -15.49
C SER A 528 6.02 -29.12 -14.77
N LEU A 529 5.64 -28.55 -13.62
CA LEU A 529 4.43 -28.93 -12.87
C LEU A 529 3.14 -28.50 -13.58
N GLU A 530 3.09 -27.26 -14.10
CA GLU A 530 1.93 -26.67 -14.78
C GLU A 530 2.19 -26.49 -16.29
N ARG A 531 2.14 -27.59 -17.08
CA ARG A 531 2.43 -27.54 -18.53
C ARG A 531 1.57 -26.54 -19.32
N LYS A 532 0.31 -26.36 -18.93
CA LYS A 532 -0.59 -25.36 -19.54
C LYS A 532 -0.08 -23.92 -19.38
N LEU A 533 0.62 -23.62 -18.28
CA LEU A 533 1.21 -22.30 -18.06
C LEU A 533 2.31 -22.03 -19.08
N LEU A 534 3.19 -23.02 -19.34
CA LEU A 534 4.24 -22.91 -20.36
C LEU A 534 3.63 -22.68 -21.75
N GLU A 535 2.61 -23.46 -22.12
CA GLU A 535 1.95 -23.37 -23.43
C GLU A 535 1.25 -22.02 -23.66
N MET A 536 0.51 -21.53 -22.65
CA MET A 536 -0.31 -20.33 -22.80
C MET A 536 0.48 -19.04 -22.53
N ARG A 537 1.37 -19.04 -21.53
CA ARG A 537 2.01 -17.82 -21.01
C ARG A 537 3.54 -17.88 -20.97
N GLY A 538 4.15 -19.06 -21.18
CA GLY A 538 5.60 -19.21 -21.07
C GLY A 538 6.40 -18.28 -21.97
N ALA A 539 5.99 -18.16 -23.24
CA ALA A 539 6.62 -17.23 -24.18
C ALA A 539 6.50 -15.76 -23.75
N PHE A 540 5.35 -15.36 -23.22
CA PHE A 540 5.12 -14.02 -22.71
C PHE A 540 6.01 -13.73 -21.49
N ILE A 541 6.03 -14.62 -20.51
CA ILE A 541 6.84 -14.48 -19.28
C ILE A 541 8.33 -14.37 -19.61
N ILE A 542 8.87 -15.28 -20.44
CA ILE A 542 10.30 -15.30 -20.77
C ILE A 542 10.69 -14.04 -21.54
N ARG A 543 9.86 -13.60 -22.51
CA ARG A 543 10.12 -12.37 -23.26
C ARG A 543 10.14 -11.14 -22.35
N GLN A 544 9.19 -11.05 -21.42
CA GLN A 544 9.15 -9.96 -20.47
C GLN A 544 10.35 -9.99 -19.52
N LEU A 545 10.76 -11.17 -19.05
CA LEU A 545 11.99 -11.29 -18.25
C LEU A 545 13.22 -10.83 -19.02
N CYS A 546 13.32 -11.12 -20.32
CA CYS A 546 14.42 -10.64 -21.17
C CYS A 546 14.43 -9.12 -21.37
N LEU A 547 13.31 -8.43 -21.12
CA LEU A 547 13.25 -6.96 -21.10
C LEU A 547 13.67 -6.38 -19.74
N LEU A 548 13.34 -7.08 -18.65
CA LEU A 548 13.58 -6.62 -17.28
C LEU A 548 14.99 -6.97 -16.78
N LEU A 549 15.54 -8.10 -17.23
CA LEU A 549 16.85 -8.64 -16.86
C LEU A 549 17.70 -8.88 -18.11
N HIS A 550 19.00 -9.09 -17.92
CA HIS A 550 19.90 -9.39 -19.04
C HIS A 550 19.56 -10.74 -19.69
N ALA A 551 19.12 -10.71 -20.94
CA ALA A 551 18.73 -11.89 -21.70
C ALA A 551 19.80 -12.99 -21.74
N GLU A 552 21.09 -12.62 -21.83
CA GLU A 552 22.22 -13.55 -21.77
C GLU A 552 22.20 -14.40 -20.48
N ASN A 553 22.04 -13.76 -19.32
CA ASN A 553 21.99 -14.44 -18.02
C ASN A 553 20.79 -15.39 -17.93
N ILE A 554 19.64 -14.99 -18.48
CA ILE A 554 18.42 -15.81 -18.50
C ILE A 554 18.65 -17.06 -19.34
N PHE A 555 19.10 -16.90 -20.57
CA PHE A 555 19.33 -18.02 -21.48
C PHE A 555 20.44 -18.95 -20.97
N HIS A 556 21.52 -18.40 -20.40
CA HIS A 556 22.59 -19.18 -19.80
C HIS A 556 22.11 -19.99 -18.58
N SER A 557 21.38 -19.36 -17.66
CA SER A 557 20.87 -20.05 -16.46
C SER A 557 19.80 -21.09 -16.78
N MET A 558 18.86 -20.79 -17.69
CA MET A 558 17.88 -21.76 -18.14
C MET A 558 18.55 -22.95 -18.84
N ALA A 559 19.58 -22.72 -19.65
CA ALA A 559 20.37 -23.79 -20.26
C ALA A 559 21.07 -24.68 -19.22
N ASP A 560 21.75 -24.10 -18.22
CA ASP A 560 22.41 -24.88 -17.16
C ASP A 560 21.42 -25.70 -16.32
N ILE A 561 20.23 -25.15 -16.04
CA ILE A 561 19.19 -25.88 -15.30
C ILE A 561 18.63 -27.02 -16.17
N LEU A 562 18.34 -26.76 -17.45
CA LEU A 562 17.81 -27.77 -18.37
C LEU A 562 18.76 -28.94 -18.62
N LEU A 563 20.08 -28.73 -18.51
CA LEU A 563 21.07 -29.82 -18.58
C LEU A 563 20.91 -30.87 -17.47
N LYS A 564 20.36 -30.45 -16.32
CA LYS A 564 20.16 -31.29 -15.13
C LYS A 564 18.72 -31.82 -15.04
N GLU A 565 17.87 -31.51 -16.02
CA GLU A 565 16.45 -31.85 -16.00
C GLU A 565 16.20 -33.33 -16.30
N GLU A 566 15.40 -33.99 -15.47
CA GLU A 566 15.08 -35.42 -15.60
C GLU A 566 13.90 -35.67 -16.55
N ASP A 567 12.90 -34.78 -16.61
CA ASP A 567 11.80 -34.91 -17.58
C ASP A 567 12.24 -34.44 -18.96
N LEU A 568 12.82 -35.38 -19.72
CA LEU A 568 13.29 -35.15 -21.08
C LEU A 568 12.20 -34.58 -22.01
N LYS A 569 10.92 -34.92 -21.79
CA LYS A 569 9.82 -34.38 -22.62
C LYS A 569 9.63 -32.89 -22.34
N PHE A 570 9.61 -32.50 -21.06
CA PHE A 570 9.56 -31.11 -20.67
C PHE A 570 10.80 -30.34 -21.17
N ALA A 571 12.00 -30.89 -21.02
CA ALA A 571 13.22 -30.27 -21.51
C ALA A 571 13.17 -30.00 -23.04
N SER A 572 12.68 -30.95 -23.84
CA SER A 572 12.50 -30.78 -25.28
C SER A 572 11.50 -29.66 -25.61
N THR A 573 10.34 -29.61 -24.94
CA THR A 573 9.34 -28.55 -25.15
C THR A 573 9.85 -27.19 -24.70
N MET A 574 10.54 -27.10 -23.57
CA MET A 574 11.11 -25.85 -23.08
C MET A 574 12.19 -25.31 -24.02
N VAL A 575 13.09 -26.17 -24.51
CA VAL A 575 14.09 -25.80 -25.53
C VAL A 575 13.42 -25.31 -26.81
N GLN A 576 12.34 -25.96 -27.26
CA GLN A 576 11.58 -25.53 -28.43
C GLN A 576 11.02 -24.11 -28.23
N THR A 577 10.42 -23.84 -27.06
CA THR A 577 9.90 -22.51 -26.69
C THR A 577 11.02 -21.47 -26.67
N LEU A 578 12.13 -21.75 -25.98
CA LEU A 578 13.30 -20.86 -25.91
C LEU A 578 13.89 -20.58 -27.29
N ASN A 579 13.94 -21.58 -28.16
CA ASN A 579 14.45 -21.43 -29.52
C ASN A 579 13.54 -20.55 -30.39
N THR A 580 12.22 -20.74 -30.29
CA THR A 580 11.27 -19.87 -30.99
C THR A 580 11.38 -18.44 -30.51
N ILE A 581 11.50 -18.21 -29.21
CA ILE A 581 11.73 -16.88 -28.62
C ILE A 581 13.04 -16.30 -29.13
N LEU A 582 14.15 -17.04 -29.03
CA LEU A 582 15.49 -16.60 -29.50
C LEU A 582 15.47 -16.11 -30.94
N LEU A 583 14.79 -16.85 -31.82
CA LEU A 583 14.73 -16.52 -33.24
C LEU A 583 13.74 -15.37 -33.51
N THR A 584 12.54 -15.39 -32.94
CA THR A 584 11.44 -14.50 -33.36
C THR A 584 11.32 -13.19 -32.57
N SER A 585 11.76 -13.16 -31.31
CA SER A 585 11.58 -12.01 -30.42
C SER A 585 12.51 -10.85 -30.76
N ALA A 586 11.94 -9.64 -30.86
CA ALA A 586 12.70 -8.42 -31.18
C ALA A 586 13.68 -8.04 -30.05
N GLU A 587 13.30 -8.33 -28.81
CA GLU A 587 14.03 -8.04 -27.57
C GLU A 587 15.40 -8.75 -27.54
N LEU A 588 15.54 -9.87 -28.27
CA LEU A 588 16.75 -10.68 -28.35
C LEU A 588 17.66 -10.33 -29.54
N PHE A 589 17.45 -9.16 -30.17
CA PHE A 589 18.28 -8.73 -31.29
C PHE A 589 19.77 -8.63 -30.94
N GLN A 590 20.11 -8.08 -29.76
CA GLN A 590 21.51 -7.97 -29.32
C GLN A 590 22.14 -9.34 -29.07
N LEU A 591 21.44 -10.22 -28.34
CA LEU A 591 21.90 -11.58 -28.05
C LEU A 591 22.14 -12.40 -29.33
N ARG A 592 21.23 -12.28 -30.31
CA ARG A 592 21.38 -12.91 -31.63
C ARG A 592 22.63 -12.44 -32.36
N ASN A 593 22.94 -11.14 -32.34
CA ASN A 593 24.14 -10.62 -33.00
C ASN A 593 25.42 -11.07 -32.29
N GLN A 594 25.43 -11.17 -30.97
CA GLN A 594 26.55 -11.73 -30.20
C GLN A 594 26.80 -13.20 -30.57
N LEU A 595 25.73 -14.02 -30.61
CA LEU A 595 25.80 -15.43 -30.99
C LEU A 595 26.17 -15.62 -32.47
N LYS A 596 25.76 -14.72 -33.36
CA LYS A 596 26.03 -14.79 -34.80
C LYS A 596 27.51 -14.65 -35.13
N ASP A 597 28.22 -13.81 -34.40
CA ASP A 597 29.58 -13.41 -34.72
C ASP A 597 30.65 -14.23 -33.96
N LEU A 598 30.29 -14.86 -32.82
CA LEU A 598 31.17 -15.70 -31.98
C LEU A 598 32.59 -15.10 -31.77
N ARG A 599 32.67 -13.79 -31.56
CA ARG A 599 33.95 -13.05 -31.47
C ARG A 599 34.57 -13.11 -30.08
N THR A 600 33.75 -13.26 -29.03
CA THR A 600 34.20 -13.18 -27.64
C THR A 600 34.19 -14.55 -26.98
N GLN A 601 35.08 -14.78 -26.01
CA GLN A 601 35.11 -16.00 -25.20
C GLN A 601 33.75 -16.25 -24.51
N GLU A 602 33.09 -15.18 -24.05
CA GLU A 602 31.75 -15.22 -23.44
C GLU A 602 30.69 -15.71 -24.44
N SER A 603 30.67 -15.19 -25.67
CA SER A 603 29.74 -15.63 -26.71
C SER A 603 29.93 -17.10 -27.11
N CYS A 604 31.18 -17.58 -27.09
CA CYS A 604 31.51 -18.98 -27.35
C CYS A 604 31.11 -19.89 -26.18
N ALA A 605 31.30 -19.45 -24.93
CA ALA A 605 30.85 -20.17 -23.74
C ALA A 605 29.32 -20.27 -23.70
N LEU A 606 28.62 -19.17 -23.99
CA LEU A 606 27.16 -19.14 -24.11
C LEU A 606 26.67 -20.09 -25.20
N PHE A 607 27.28 -20.05 -26.39
CA PHE A 607 26.95 -21.00 -27.47
C PHE A 607 27.12 -22.45 -27.01
N CYS A 608 28.23 -22.80 -26.35
CA CYS A 608 28.45 -24.16 -25.86
C CYS A 608 27.41 -24.57 -24.79
N CYS A 609 27.05 -23.66 -23.89
CA CYS A 609 26.04 -23.89 -22.87
C CYS A 609 24.64 -24.13 -23.48
N LEU A 610 24.23 -23.25 -24.40
CA LEU A 610 22.98 -23.38 -25.15
C LEU A 610 22.99 -24.64 -25.99
N TYR A 611 24.07 -24.94 -26.71
CA TYR A 611 24.15 -26.13 -27.55
C TYR A 611 23.90 -27.40 -26.75
N ARG A 612 24.57 -27.57 -25.59
CA ARG A 612 24.47 -28.79 -24.78
C ARG A 612 23.04 -29.04 -24.29
N SER A 613 22.28 -27.98 -23.97
CA SER A 613 20.87 -28.08 -23.57
C SER A 613 19.93 -28.17 -24.78
N TRP A 614 20.25 -27.47 -25.86
CA TRP A 614 19.47 -27.50 -27.11
C TRP A 614 19.47 -28.90 -27.72
N CYS A 615 20.48 -29.73 -27.42
CA CYS A 615 20.53 -31.14 -27.80
C CYS A 615 19.31 -31.95 -27.34
N HIS A 616 18.49 -31.48 -26.39
CA HIS A 616 17.20 -32.13 -26.09
C HIS A 616 16.19 -32.02 -27.24
N ASN A 617 16.33 -31.03 -28.13
CA ASN A 617 15.56 -30.86 -29.35
C ASN A 617 16.50 -30.77 -30.59
N PRO A 618 16.48 -31.77 -31.48
CA PRO A 618 17.40 -31.82 -32.61
C PRO A 618 17.22 -30.66 -33.59
N VAL A 619 16.00 -30.27 -33.92
CA VAL A 619 15.71 -29.19 -34.87
C VAL A 619 16.15 -27.83 -34.30
N ALA A 620 15.93 -27.60 -33.00
CA ALA A 620 16.42 -26.41 -32.32
C ALA A 620 17.96 -26.33 -32.36
N THR A 621 18.66 -27.44 -32.16
CA THR A 621 20.14 -27.50 -32.23
C THR A 621 20.66 -27.10 -33.61
N VAL A 622 20.04 -27.62 -34.69
CA VAL A 622 20.38 -27.21 -36.07
C VAL A 622 20.09 -25.74 -36.30
N SER A 623 18.95 -25.24 -35.81
CA SER A 623 18.60 -23.82 -35.96
C SER A 623 19.58 -22.89 -35.23
N LEU A 624 20.12 -23.31 -34.08
CA LEU A 624 21.17 -22.59 -33.36
C LEU A 624 22.47 -22.57 -34.18
N CYS A 625 22.83 -23.67 -34.83
CA CYS A 625 24.02 -23.73 -35.70
C CYS A 625 23.87 -22.84 -36.95
N PHE A 626 22.67 -22.75 -37.52
CA PHE A 626 22.38 -21.78 -38.58
C PHE A 626 22.45 -20.33 -38.08
N LEU A 627 22.01 -20.06 -36.85
CA LEU A 627 22.11 -18.74 -36.24
C LEU A 627 23.58 -18.31 -36.09
N THR A 628 24.46 -19.21 -35.65
CA THR A 628 25.88 -18.93 -35.42
C THR A 628 26.78 -19.15 -36.63
N GLN A 629 26.22 -19.36 -37.83
CA GLN A 629 26.96 -19.57 -39.08
C GLN A 629 27.90 -20.80 -39.09
N ASN A 630 27.63 -21.81 -38.26
CA ASN A 630 28.41 -23.04 -38.16
C ASN A 630 27.87 -24.12 -39.09
N TYR A 631 27.90 -23.85 -40.41
CA TYR A 631 27.22 -24.68 -41.41
C TYR A 631 27.77 -26.10 -41.56
N ARG A 632 29.07 -26.29 -41.36
CA ARG A 632 29.69 -27.63 -41.37
C ARG A 632 29.11 -28.51 -40.27
N HIS A 633 29.07 -28.00 -39.05
CA HIS A 633 28.50 -28.70 -37.90
C HIS A 633 26.99 -28.93 -38.04
N ALA A 634 26.27 -27.97 -38.64
CA ALA A 634 24.85 -28.14 -38.95
C ALA A 634 24.62 -29.30 -39.94
N TYR A 635 25.47 -29.43 -40.97
CA TYR A 635 25.40 -30.56 -41.91
C TYR A 635 25.69 -31.90 -41.21
N ASP A 636 26.74 -31.95 -40.39
CA ASP A 636 27.10 -33.17 -39.63
C ASP A 636 25.95 -33.63 -38.71
N LEU A 637 25.23 -32.69 -38.08
CA LEU A 637 24.01 -32.96 -37.30
C LEU A 637 22.85 -33.48 -38.16
N ILE A 638 22.63 -32.90 -39.34
CA ILE A 638 21.53 -33.34 -40.23
C ILE A 638 21.79 -34.74 -40.76
N GLN A 639 23.06 -35.14 -40.99
CA GLN A 639 23.37 -36.53 -41.35
C GLN A 639 22.94 -37.52 -40.25
N LYS A 640 23.04 -37.11 -38.97
CA LYS A 640 22.58 -37.90 -37.82
C LYS A 640 21.05 -37.97 -37.69
N PHE A 641 20.30 -37.07 -38.33
CA PHE A 641 18.83 -37.11 -38.27
C PHE A 641 18.25 -38.36 -38.93
N GLY A 642 18.97 -38.99 -39.87
CA GLY A 642 18.57 -40.25 -40.47
C GLY A 642 18.52 -41.42 -39.47
N ASP A 643 19.29 -41.34 -38.39
CA ASP A 643 19.32 -42.35 -37.32
C ASP A 643 18.26 -42.07 -36.22
N LEU A 644 17.56 -40.92 -36.31
CA LEU A 644 16.52 -40.52 -35.36
C LEU A 644 15.14 -40.99 -35.82
N GLU A 645 14.27 -41.30 -34.86
CA GLU A 645 12.87 -41.64 -35.12
C GLU A 645 12.10 -40.40 -35.63
N VAL A 646 11.55 -40.49 -36.85
CA VAL A 646 10.80 -39.41 -37.49
C VAL A 646 9.36 -39.37 -36.93
N THR A 647 9.11 -38.47 -35.99
CA THR A 647 7.77 -38.21 -35.43
C THR A 647 7.05 -37.06 -36.15
N VAL A 648 5.72 -36.97 -36.01
CA VAL A 648 4.94 -35.85 -36.58
C VAL A 648 5.39 -34.51 -35.98
N ASP A 649 5.65 -34.47 -34.67
CA ASP A 649 6.15 -33.27 -33.99
C ASP A 649 7.51 -32.83 -34.54
N PHE A 650 8.40 -33.79 -34.80
CA PHE A 650 9.70 -33.52 -35.43
C PHE A 650 9.54 -32.93 -36.83
N LEU A 651 8.67 -33.50 -37.67
CA LEU A 651 8.42 -32.97 -39.02
C LEU A 651 7.79 -31.57 -38.99
N MET A 652 6.87 -31.31 -38.07
CA MET A 652 6.30 -29.97 -37.88
C MET A 652 7.35 -28.95 -37.46
N GLU A 653 8.34 -29.34 -36.65
CA GLU A 653 9.45 -28.46 -36.28
C GLU A 653 10.39 -28.18 -37.44
N VAL A 654 10.72 -29.19 -38.26
CA VAL A 654 11.53 -28.98 -39.47
C VAL A 654 10.80 -28.05 -40.45
N ASP A 655 9.49 -28.22 -40.62
CA ASP A 655 8.65 -27.35 -41.45
C ASP A 655 8.70 -25.89 -40.93
N LYS A 656 8.53 -25.68 -39.62
CA LYS A 656 8.69 -24.36 -38.99
C LYS A 656 10.09 -23.76 -39.18
N LEU A 657 11.15 -24.56 -39.06
CA LEU A 657 12.52 -24.08 -39.29
C LEU A 657 12.70 -23.59 -40.73
N VAL A 658 12.17 -24.32 -41.71
CA VAL A 658 12.20 -23.90 -43.12
C VAL A 658 11.45 -22.60 -43.35
N GLN A 659 10.27 -22.44 -42.74
CA GLN A 659 9.55 -21.16 -42.78
C GLN A 659 10.39 -20.02 -42.16
N LEU A 660 11.08 -20.29 -41.05
CA LEU A 660 11.97 -19.31 -40.41
C LEU A 660 13.16 -18.95 -41.31
N ILE A 661 13.71 -19.85 -42.11
CA ILE A 661 14.81 -19.53 -43.05
C ILE A 661 14.41 -18.42 -44.04
N GLU A 662 13.13 -18.35 -44.41
CA GLU A 662 12.60 -17.26 -45.25
C GLU A 662 12.28 -15.97 -44.49
N SER A 663 12.30 -16.01 -43.15
CA SER A 663 12.09 -14.84 -42.32
C SER A 663 13.27 -13.86 -42.37
N PRO A 664 13.06 -12.59 -41.98
CA PRO A 664 14.14 -11.58 -41.94
C PRO A 664 15.35 -11.99 -41.09
N ILE A 665 15.15 -12.87 -40.10
CA ILE A 665 16.17 -13.31 -39.14
C ILE A 665 17.33 -13.99 -39.89
N PHE A 666 17.02 -14.82 -40.88
CA PHE A 666 17.99 -15.58 -41.68
C PHE A 666 18.26 -14.93 -43.06
N THR A 667 18.02 -13.62 -43.20
CA THR A 667 18.37 -12.90 -44.45
C THR A 667 19.85 -13.04 -44.79
N TYR A 668 20.73 -13.02 -43.78
CA TYR A 668 22.17 -13.22 -44.01
C TYR A 668 22.49 -14.61 -44.54
N LEU A 669 21.81 -15.65 -44.05
CA LEU A 669 21.98 -17.04 -44.52
C LEU A 669 21.56 -17.14 -45.99
N ARG A 670 20.45 -16.51 -46.37
CA ARG A 670 19.99 -16.46 -47.77
C ARG A 670 20.94 -15.68 -48.68
N LEU A 671 21.54 -14.59 -48.21
CA LEU A 671 22.57 -13.87 -48.97
C LEU A 671 23.86 -14.70 -49.11
N GLN A 672 24.21 -15.50 -48.10
CA GLN A 672 25.36 -16.40 -48.15
C GLN A 672 25.19 -17.58 -49.11
N LEU A 673 23.96 -17.89 -49.54
CA LEU A 673 23.72 -18.86 -50.62
C LEU A 673 24.23 -18.40 -51.99
N LEU A 674 24.51 -17.11 -52.18
CA LEU A 674 25.15 -16.61 -53.39
C LEU A 674 26.61 -17.04 -53.49
N ASP A 675 27.27 -17.25 -52.34
CA ASP A 675 28.67 -17.61 -52.25
C ASP A 675 28.85 -19.12 -52.04
N VAL A 676 28.65 -19.86 -53.13
CA VAL A 676 28.66 -21.33 -53.17
C VAL A 676 30.05 -21.90 -52.83
N GLU A 677 31.12 -21.18 -53.19
CA GLU A 677 32.50 -21.65 -53.02
C GLU A 677 32.96 -21.56 -51.56
N HIS A 678 32.59 -20.49 -50.85
CA HIS A 678 32.96 -20.34 -49.43
C HIS A 678 31.98 -21.02 -48.47
N ASN A 679 30.74 -21.33 -48.89
CA ASN A 679 29.72 -21.94 -48.01
C ASN A 679 29.10 -23.26 -48.57
N PRO A 680 29.89 -24.27 -49.00
CA PRO A 680 29.35 -25.49 -49.60
C PRO A 680 28.52 -26.33 -48.61
N TYR A 681 28.87 -26.28 -47.32
CA TYR A 681 28.17 -27.02 -46.27
C TYR A 681 26.76 -26.45 -45.97
N LEU A 682 26.53 -25.16 -46.23
CA LEU A 682 25.20 -24.56 -46.07
C LEU A 682 24.21 -25.18 -47.08
N ILE A 683 24.61 -25.28 -48.34
CA ILE A 683 23.80 -25.88 -49.40
C ILE A 683 23.55 -27.36 -49.10
N LYS A 684 24.59 -28.10 -48.70
CA LYS A 684 24.46 -29.51 -48.30
C LYS A 684 23.52 -29.71 -47.11
N ALA A 685 23.58 -28.83 -46.10
CA ALA A 685 22.67 -28.85 -44.96
C ALA A 685 21.22 -28.59 -45.39
N LEU A 686 20.96 -27.58 -46.23
CA LEU A 686 19.62 -27.27 -46.72
C LEU A 686 19.03 -28.38 -47.61
N TYR A 687 19.81 -28.98 -48.50
CA TYR A 687 19.36 -30.17 -49.24
C TYR A 687 19.12 -31.37 -48.32
N GLY A 688 19.93 -31.53 -47.26
CA GLY A 688 19.68 -32.54 -46.22
C GLY A 688 18.33 -32.36 -45.54
N LEU A 689 17.97 -31.12 -45.16
CA LEU A 689 16.64 -30.81 -44.62
C LEU A 689 15.52 -31.05 -45.65
N LEU A 690 15.76 -30.71 -46.92
CA LEU A 690 14.80 -30.95 -48.00
C LEU A 690 14.48 -32.45 -48.16
N MET A 691 15.48 -33.32 -48.02
CA MET A 691 15.29 -34.78 -48.13
C MET A 691 14.59 -35.40 -46.92
N LEU A 692 14.55 -34.73 -45.77
CA LEU A 692 13.82 -35.18 -44.58
C LEU A 692 12.34 -34.79 -44.59
N LEU A 693 11.98 -33.77 -45.37
CA LEU A 693 10.61 -33.28 -45.44
C LEU A 693 9.76 -34.16 -46.37
N PRO A 694 8.49 -34.45 -46.00
CA PRO A 694 7.51 -34.92 -46.97
C PRO A 694 7.26 -33.83 -48.02
N GLN A 695 6.50 -34.13 -49.09
CA GLN A 695 6.11 -33.14 -50.13
C GLN A 695 5.12 -32.08 -49.60
N SER A 696 5.48 -31.39 -48.52
CA SER A 696 4.73 -30.31 -47.87
C SER A 696 5.00 -28.96 -48.54
N GLN A 697 4.30 -27.92 -48.07
CA GLN A 697 4.56 -26.55 -48.51
C GLN A 697 5.99 -26.09 -48.17
N ALA A 698 6.55 -26.49 -47.02
CA ALA A 698 7.95 -26.19 -46.68
C ALA A 698 8.93 -26.85 -47.66
N PHE A 699 8.67 -28.09 -48.10
CA PHE A 699 9.47 -28.73 -49.15
C PHE A 699 9.48 -27.90 -50.43
N GLN A 700 8.31 -27.45 -50.90
CA GLN A 700 8.21 -26.61 -52.09
C GLN A 700 8.94 -25.28 -51.92
N LEU A 701 8.78 -24.64 -50.76
CA LEU A 701 9.41 -23.36 -50.44
C LEU A 701 10.94 -23.47 -50.44
N LEU A 702 11.50 -24.49 -49.78
CA LEU A 702 12.94 -24.71 -49.75
C LEU A 702 13.48 -25.16 -51.11
N SER A 703 12.77 -26.02 -51.82
CA SER A 703 13.13 -26.47 -53.17
C SER A 703 13.18 -25.29 -54.15
N HIS A 704 12.18 -24.41 -54.12
CA HIS A 704 12.17 -23.20 -54.94
C HIS A 704 13.33 -22.27 -54.55
N ARG A 705 13.62 -22.08 -53.26
CA ARG A 705 14.75 -21.27 -52.82
C ARG A 705 16.08 -21.82 -53.32
N LEU A 706 16.28 -23.13 -53.20
CA LEU A 706 17.49 -23.81 -53.67
C LEU A 706 17.61 -23.78 -55.20
N SER A 707 16.49 -23.78 -55.93
CA SER A 707 16.50 -23.60 -57.40
C SER A 707 16.97 -22.21 -57.84
N CYS A 708 16.86 -21.20 -56.97
CA CYS A 708 17.38 -19.86 -57.21
C CYS A 708 18.88 -19.71 -56.92
N VAL A 709 19.53 -20.73 -56.36
CA VAL A 709 20.97 -20.68 -56.07
C VAL A 709 21.73 -20.69 -57.40
N PRO A 710 22.61 -19.71 -57.66
CA PRO A 710 23.37 -19.64 -58.90
C PRO A 710 24.19 -20.92 -59.10
N ASN A 711 24.27 -21.40 -60.35
CA ASN A 711 25.15 -22.52 -60.66
C ASN A 711 26.61 -22.09 -60.36
N PRO A 712 27.36 -22.81 -59.50
CA PRO A 712 28.74 -22.46 -59.15
C PRO A 712 29.65 -22.29 -60.39
N GLU A 713 29.37 -23.02 -61.46
CA GLU A 713 30.09 -22.91 -62.74
C GLU A 713 29.90 -21.54 -63.43
N LEU A 714 28.80 -20.83 -63.17
CA LEU A 714 28.47 -19.51 -63.75
C LEU A 714 29.02 -18.33 -62.94
N MET A 715 29.40 -18.55 -61.67
CA MET A 715 29.88 -17.52 -60.74
C MET A 715 31.41 -17.50 -60.61
N ARG A 716 32.12 -18.41 -61.28
CA ARG A 716 33.59 -18.38 -61.41
C ARG A 716 34.02 -17.12 -62.16
N THR A 717 34.28 -16.03 -61.44
CA THR A 717 35.13 -14.96 -61.96
C THR A 717 36.53 -15.55 -62.11
N VAL A 718 37.10 -15.44 -63.31
CA VAL A 718 38.49 -15.81 -63.61
C VAL A 718 39.41 -15.37 -62.46
N GLU A 719 39.93 -16.33 -61.69
CA GLU A 719 40.84 -16.04 -60.58
C GLU A 719 42.18 -15.50 -61.13
N ASP A 720 42.65 -14.39 -60.56
CA ASP A 720 44.05 -13.96 -60.65
C ASP A 720 44.83 -14.76 -59.58
N PRO A 721 45.80 -15.63 -59.93
CA PRO A 721 46.32 -16.68 -59.03
C PRO A 721 47.29 -16.20 -57.94
N LYS A 722 47.20 -14.94 -57.49
CA LYS A 722 48.02 -14.38 -56.41
C LYS A 722 47.27 -13.34 -55.57
N ALA A 723 46.26 -13.77 -54.83
CA ALA A 723 45.83 -13.05 -53.63
C ALA A 723 45.91 -14.01 -52.44
N PRO A 724 46.66 -13.68 -51.37
CA PRO A 724 46.63 -14.51 -50.17
C PRO A 724 45.20 -14.50 -49.63
N VAL A 725 44.66 -15.69 -49.36
CA VAL A 725 43.42 -15.91 -48.63
C VAL A 725 43.52 -15.11 -47.34
N LYS A 726 42.89 -13.93 -47.31
CA LYS A 726 42.72 -13.17 -46.07
C LYS A 726 41.61 -13.87 -45.30
N ASP A 727 42.00 -14.90 -44.56
CA ASP A 727 41.23 -15.41 -43.42
C ASP A 727 41.08 -14.27 -42.42
N LYS A 728 40.09 -13.40 -42.63
CA LYS A 728 39.65 -12.40 -41.66
C LYS A 728 38.78 -13.09 -40.61
N ARG A 729 39.31 -14.12 -39.96
CA ARG A 729 38.86 -14.56 -38.64
C ARG A 729 40.08 -14.49 -37.74
N LEU A 730 40.30 -13.29 -37.21
CA LEU A 730 41.18 -13.07 -36.05
C LEU A 730 40.88 -14.15 -35.01
N ALA A 731 41.92 -14.89 -34.61
CA ALA A 731 41.95 -15.97 -33.61
C ALA A 731 40.62 -16.18 -32.86
N GLN A 732 39.76 -17.05 -33.41
CA GLN A 732 38.55 -17.48 -32.71
C GLN A 732 38.97 -18.38 -31.53
N PRO A 733 38.37 -18.22 -30.34
CA PRO A 733 38.55 -19.19 -29.27
C PRO A 733 38.02 -20.57 -29.72
N HIS A 734 38.82 -21.61 -29.47
CA HIS A 734 38.65 -22.93 -30.05
C HIS A 734 37.43 -23.66 -29.45
N ILE A 735 36.30 -23.70 -30.16
CA ILE A 735 35.13 -24.54 -29.80
C ILE A 735 35.38 -25.98 -30.28
N ASP A 736 35.28 -26.96 -29.40
CA ASP A 736 35.38 -28.39 -29.77
C ASP A 736 34.03 -28.93 -30.28
N TYR A 737 33.83 -28.84 -31.59
CA TYR A 737 32.63 -29.35 -32.24
C TYR A 737 32.51 -30.89 -32.19
N SER A 738 33.61 -31.63 -32.00
CA SER A 738 33.57 -33.09 -31.88
C SER A 738 32.97 -33.53 -30.55
N GLU A 739 33.38 -32.88 -29.45
CA GLU A 739 32.78 -33.09 -28.13
C GLU A 739 31.27 -32.79 -28.15
N LEU A 740 30.89 -31.66 -28.77
CA LEU A 740 29.48 -31.25 -28.89
C LEU A 740 28.66 -32.28 -29.67
N LEU A 741 29.18 -32.83 -30.77
CA LEU A 741 28.48 -33.87 -31.54
C LEU A 741 28.33 -35.17 -30.74
N GLN A 742 29.35 -35.57 -29.98
CA GLN A 742 29.26 -36.74 -29.10
C GLN A 742 28.22 -36.53 -27.99
N HIS A 743 28.12 -35.33 -27.44
CA HIS A 743 27.10 -34.98 -26.46
C HIS A 743 25.70 -35.06 -27.05
N PHE A 744 25.51 -34.56 -28.28
CA PHE A 744 24.25 -34.69 -29.01
C PHE A 744 23.81 -36.16 -29.15
N ASP A 745 24.70 -37.03 -29.62
CA ASP A 745 24.42 -38.47 -29.77
C ASP A 745 24.00 -39.12 -28.44
N ARG A 746 24.69 -38.77 -27.34
CA ARG A 746 24.34 -39.27 -25.99
C ARG A 746 22.96 -38.80 -25.53
N VAL A 747 22.61 -37.53 -25.74
CA VAL A 747 21.31 -36.98 -25.33
C VAL A 747 20.18 -37.59 -26.15
N GLN A 748 20.35 -37.72 -27.46
CA GLN A 748 19.35 -38.35 -28.33
C GLN A 748 19.15 -39.84 -28.01
N SER A 749 20.23 -40.57 -27.69
CA SER A 749 20.14 -41.96 -27.24
C SER A 749 19.31 -42.11 -25.96
N LYS A 750 19.50 -41.20 -24.98
CA LYS A 750 18.68 -41.18 -23.74
C LYS A 750 17.20 -40.92 -24.03
N HIS A 751 16.88 -40.01 -24.96
CA HIS A 751 15.50 -39.76 -25.37
C HIS A 751 14.85 -40.98 -26.01
N LEU A 752 15.61 -41.71 -26.85
CA LEU A 752 15.17 -42.95 -27.48
C LEU A 752 14.89 -44.04 -26.43
N GLU A 753 15.80 -44.23 -25.47
CA GLU A 753 15.63 -45.17 -24.36
C GLU A 753 14.37 -44.88 -23.53
N VAL A 754 14.15 -43.62 -23.14
CA VAL A 754 12.97 -43.22 -22.35
C VAL A 754 11.67 -43.42 -23.13
N ARG A 755 11.67 -43.17 -24.44
CA ARG A 755 10.49 -43.44 -25.30
C ARG A 755 10.21 -44.94 -25.40
N HIS A 756 11.20 -45.78 -25.61
CA HIS A 756 11.03 -47.24 -25.64
C HIS A 756 10.56 -47.81 -24.29
N GLN A 757 11.08 -47.29 -23.17
CA GLN A 757 10.61 -47.68 -21.83
C GLN A 757 9.14 -47.29 -21.59
N ARG A 758 8.68 -46.15 -22.12
CA ARG A 758 7.27 -45.73 -22.04
C ARG A 758 6.36 -46.58 -22.94
N ALA A 759 6.80 -46.88 -24.17
CA ALA A 759 6.07 -47.75 -25.10
C ALA A 759 5.95 -49.19 -24.57
N GLY A 760 7.01 -49.73 -23.95
CA GLY A 760 6.99 -51.07 -23.33
C GLY A 760 6.13 -51.17 -22.06
N ARG A 761 5.94 -50.08 -21.30
CA ARG A 761 5.02 -50.05 -20.15
C ARG A 761 3.54 -50.03 -20.56
N SER A 762 3.21 -49.46 -21.72
CA SER A 762 1.84 -49.49 -22.26
C SER A 762 1.40 -50.84 -22.83
N GLU A 763 2.34 -51.78 -23.06
CA GLU A 763 2.06 -53.11 -23.60
C GLU A 763 1.91 -54.23 -22.54
N HIS A 764 1.83 -53.88 -21.26
CA HIS A 764 1.37 -54.80 -20.20
C HIS A 764 0.06 -54.31 -19.59
N PRO A 765 -1.10 -54.54 -20.25
CA PRO A 765 -2.35 -54.57 -19.54
C PRO A 765 -2.31 -55.74 -18.56
N ASP A 766 -2.80 -55.50 -17.34
CA ASP A 766 -2.95 -56.47 -16.26
C ASP A 766 -3.25 -57.89 -16.74
N ARG A 767 -2.24 -58.75 -16.68
CA ARG A 767 -2.40 -60.20 -16.64
C ARG A 767 -1.95 -60.70 -15.27
N LYS A 768 -2.92 -60.79 -14.35
CA LYS A 768 -3.08 -61.75 -13.25
C LYS A 768 -4.32 -61.30 -12.46
N LEU A 769 -5.46 -61.98 -12.69
CA LEU A 769 -6.00 -63.09 -11.88
C LEU A 769 -6.45 -62.63 -10.50
#